data_AF-A0A6G1JEB9-F1
#
_entry.id   AF-A0A6G1JEB9-F1
#
_cell.length_a   1.000
_cell.length_b   1.000
_cell.length_c   1.000
_cell.angle_alpha   90.00
_cell.angle_beta   90.00
_cell.angle_gamma   90.00
#
_symmetry.space_group_name_H-M   'P 1'
#
loop_
_entity.id
_entity.type
_entity.pdbx_description
1 polymer ?
#
loop_
_entity_poly.entity_id
_entity_poly.type
_entity_poly.pdbx_seq_one_letter_code
_entity_poly.pdbx_strand_id
1 'polypeptide(L)'
;MVVVARFLWVHQRPGKNDESSEYSVDPVERQVSLRLKGAGLRKLFTPKQERGHWVPTLSSIIKAGDEGIYSSTLFNGIQGHPGVLPLETLHDAFSNELQARPTSERSAYPSEIASFLTTKKGLRRSQSVKANKGDRSKHGRPELSPRPQRASLDLAEMGLNRSRSRKVAPVLVSAFGGLAVESGKGTAHGLWAQNLQHALYFEGRPGVSVNARELATLSVILASPIGLARRQDKEKTERHSTLGRGAHGISISGAATEDGRYHISLTQHRRSISQLPAQGSGYSILFAKHLASGSLPFSRDTKTVDSIMITKETLEALRSGTTVQLQMTTPQTPASTFLADLPHAKTPTFHNLKPTDQTPTPTPPHTLLHAIAALPFTGGLTPLASAPLIATVQFVATGGLVPGRLLQRLEALVDKVHRHSPALQLFGPLYHNSNAGLLFRERDRLGKLATGAIKSAEEPLADKTARMHRYITLVERLMCLVPSMKPHDVLFAVKEEVKKQIEQSYTDAVAAHANSAPMYPIPTHHRQSSLSRHSTQRTRHSAHSQCSSTSPASNAPASPVSRTSLTSPRSSLTFPPNNLGVCIESVLKMSLPLDVPTIALVVRMVIVAWTLSVGTVAWEAGEEGFKVLDLDGEKIPEGMVLW
;
A
#
# COMPACT_ATOMS: atom_id res chain seq x y z
N MET A 1 -21.68 49.64 -34.44
CA MET A 1 -21.92 48.19 -34.30
C MET A 1 -21.66 47.82 -32.85
N VAL A 2 -22.73 47.48 -32.13
CA VAL A 2 -22.77 47.38 -30.67
C VAL A 2 -22.92 45.91 -30.28
N VAL A 3 -22.09 45.49 -29.34
CA VAL A 3 -22.01 44.15 -28.75
C VAL A 3 -23.23 43.89 -27.86
N VAL A 4 -23.92 42.76 -28.07
CA VAL A 4 -25.03 42.30 -27.24
C VAL A 4 -24.54 41.14 -26.36
N ALA A 5 -24.43 41.40 -25.05
CA ALA A 5 -24.36 40.38 -24.02
C ALA A 5 -25.76 40.19 -23.41
N ARG A 6 -26.27 38.96 -23.39
CA ARG A 6 -27.52 38.61 -22.69
C ARG A 6 -27.21 37.78 -21.44
N PHE A 7 -27.42 38.40 -20.29
CA PHE A 7 -27.70 37.73 -19.02
C PHE A 7 -29.13 37.19 -19.06
N LEU A 8 -29.35 35.96 -18.60
CA LEU A 8 -30.68 35.44 -18.29
C LEU A 8 -30.75 35.00 -16.83
N TRP A 9 -31.44 35.83 -16.05
CA TRP A 9 -32.07 35.52 -14.78
C TRP A 9 -33.15 34.46 -14.98
N VAL A 10 -33.22 33.46 -14.09
CA VAL A 10 -34.36 32.52 -13.99
C VAL A 10 -35.18 32.86 -12.75
N HIS A 11 -36.45 33.13 -12.99
CA HIS A 11 -37.50 33.39 -12.01
C HIS A 11 -37.84 32.14 -11.19
N GLN A 12 -37.91 32.29 -9.86
CA GLN A 12 -38.68 31.39 -8.99
C GLN A 12 -40.14 31.87 -8.95
N ARG A 13 -41.10 30.95 -9.15
CA ARG A 13 -42.53 31.15 -8.87
C ARG A 13 -42.93 30.27 -7.67
N PRO A 14 -43.68 30.79 -6.70
CA PRO A 14 -44.24 30.00 -5.61
C PRO A 14 -45.67 29.52 -5.95
N GLY A 15 -45.98 28.27 -5.64
CA GLY A 15 -47.33 27.70 -5.72
C GLY A 15 -47.70 27.04 -4.40
N LYS A 16 -48.63 27.69 -3.69
CA LYS A 16 -49.32 27.32 -2.44
C LYS A 16 -50.54 26.43 -2.80
N ASN A 17 -50.79 25.30 -2.14
CA ASN A 17 -51.83 25.04 -1.11
C ASN A 17 -52.30 23.57 -1.30
N ASP A 18 -52.88 22.82 -0.37
CA ASP A 18 -52.90 22.75 1.11
C ASP A 18 -53.53 21.38 1.47
N GLU A 19 -53.50 21.00 2.76
CA GLU A 19 -54.19 19.86 3.46
C GLU A 19 -53.49 18.48 3.48
N SER A 20 -53.46 17.69 4.57
CA SER A 20 -53.87 17.77 5.98
C SER A 20 -53.31 16.55 6.75
N SER A 21 -53.13 16.67 8.08
CA SER A 21 -53.06 15.65 9.17
C SER A 21 -51.90 15.93 10.15
N GLU A 22 -52.10 16.67 11.25
CA GLU A 22 -52.53 16.19 12.58
C GLU A 22 -51.67 15.07 13.21
N TYR A 23 -50.75 15.43 14.13
CA TYR A 23 -50.84 15.17 15.59
C TYR A 23 -49.48 15.42 16.32
N SER A 24 -49.55 16.18 17.41
CA SER A 24 -48.90 15.94 18.72
C SER A 24 -47.60 16.67 19.17
N VAL A 25 -47.81 17.66 20.05
CA VAL A 25 -47.29 17.91 21.43
C VAL A 25 -45.81 18.33 21.70
N ASP A 26 -45.70 19.61 22.12
CA ASP A 26 -44.80 20.25 23.14
C ASP A 26 -43.38 20.80 22.84
N PRO A 27 -42.92 21.81 23.62
CA PRO A 27 -42.49 23.10 23.06
C PRO A 27 -40.99 23.37 23.18
N VAL A 28 -40.44 24.09 22.20
CA VAL A 28 -39.16 24.82 22.36
C VAL A 28 -39.40 26.26 21.91
N GLU A 29 -39.34 27.18 22.88
CA GLU A 29 -39.35 28.62 22.65
C GLU A 29 -38.24 29.03 21.67
N ARG A 30 -38.63 29.31 20.42
CA ARG A 30 -37.84 30.14 19.51
C ARG A 30 -38.16 31.60 19.76
N GLN A 31 -37.51 32.20 20.75
CA GLN A 31 -37.37 33.66 20.81
C GLN A 31 -36.39 34.12 19.72
N VAL A 32 -36.92 34.35 18.51
CA VAL A 32 -36.25 35.18 17.50
C VAL A 32 -36.48 36.64 17.91
N SER A 33 -35.60 37.15 18.77
CA SER A 33 -35.51 38.58 19.02
C SER A 33 -34.80 39.24 17.83
N LEU A 34 -35.60 39.96 17.04
CA LEU A 34 -35.17 40.95 16.05
C LEU A 34 -34.29 42.00 16.74
N ARG A 35 -32.96 41.79 16.76
CA ARG A 35 -31.99 42.83 17.11
C ARG A 35 -31.46 43.52 15.85
N LEU A 36 -32.06 44.69 15.64
CA LEU A 36 -31.54 45.93 15.09
C LEU A 36 -30.24 45.91 14.24
N LYS A 37 -30.44 46.40 13.02
CA LYS A 37 -29.47 46.97 12.09
C LYS A 37 -28.53 47.94 12.82
N GLY A 38 -27.25 47.58 12.93
CA GLY A 38 -26.23 48.44 13.54
C GLY A 38 -24.84 47.83 13.59
N ALA A 39 -24.39 47.11 12.55
CA ALA A 39 -23.10 46.40 12.55
C ALA A 39 -22.24 46.67 11.28
N GLY A 40 -22.43 47.81 10.61
CA GLY A 40 -21.72 48.14 9.36
C GLY A 40 -20.26 48.58 9.54
N LEU A 41 -19.93 49.25 10.64
CA LEU A 41 -18.61 49.90 10.81
C LEU A 41 -17.63 49.16 11.74
N ARG A 42 -18.09 48.21 12.56
CA ARG A 42 -17.18 47.39 13.40
C ARG A 42 -16.39 46.34 12.61
N LYS A 43 -16.78 46.03 11.37
CA LYS A 43 -16.05 45.12 10.47
C LYS A 43 -14.81 45.75 9.82
N LEU A 44 -14.61 47.06 9.93
CA LEU A 44 -13.42 47.75 9.37
C LEU A 44 -12.23 47.79 10.35
N PHE A 45 -12.45 47.50 11.63
CA PHE A 45 -11.42 47.57 12.68
C PHE A 45 -11.16 46.24 13.40
N THR A 46 -11.86 45.16 13.05
CA THR A 46 -11.39 43.81 13.41
C THR A 46 -10.22 43.47 12.50
N PRO A 47 -9.00 43.23 13.02
CA PRO A 47 -7.92 42.73 12.20
C PRO A 47 -8.46 41.50 11.46
N LYS A 48 -8.31 41.48 10.13
CA LYS A 48 -8.62 40.29 9.36
C LYS A 48 -7.76 39.19 9.96
N GLN A 49 -8.33 38.34 10.81
CA GLN A 49 -7.72 37.06 11.13
C GLN A 49 -7.47 36.42 9.77
N GLU A 50 -6.19 36.28 9.41
CA GLU A 50 -5.79 35.50 8.25
C GLU A 50 -6.30 34.08 8.51
N ARG A 51 -7.50 33.79 8.00
CA ARG A 51 -8.05 32.45 8.02
C ARG A 51 -7.08 31.61 7.18
N GLY A 52 -6.41 30.66 7.83
CA GLY A 52 -5.41 29.80 7.20
C GLY A 52 -5.94 29.13 5.93
N HIS A 53 -5.03 28.65 5.08
CA HIS A 53 -5.44 27.96 3.86
C HIS A 53 -6.30 26.73 4.17
N TRP A 54 -7.31 26.49 3.33
CA TRP A 54 -8.12 25.27 3.43
C TRP A 54 -7.27 24.08 3.03
N VAL A 55 -7.19 23.09 3.92
CA VAL A 55 -6.47 21.84 3.73
C VAL A 55 -7.37 20.65 4.04
N PRO A 56 -7.19 19.51 3.36
CA PRO A 56 -7.87 18.27 3.72
C PRO A 56 -7.57 17.85 5.17
N THR A 57 -8.60 17.41 5.88
CA THR A 57 -8.42 16.70 7.16
C THR A 57 -7.77 15.33 6.92
N LEU A 58 -7.21 14.71 7.97
CA LEU A 58 -6.68 13.36 7.88
C LEU A 58 -7.80 12.36 7.52
N SER A 59 -9.01 12.51 8.09
CA SER A 59 -10.20 11.76 7.69
C SER A 59 -10.50 11.90 6.19
N SER A 60 -10.45 13.10 5.61
CA SER A 60 -10.64 13.26 4.15
C SER A 60 -9.61 12.51 3.33
N ILE A 61 -8.33 12.56 3.73
CA ILE A 61 -7.26 11.82 3.07
C ILE A 61 -7.53 10.30 3.19
N ILE A 62 -7.92 9.80 4.36
CA ILE A 62 -8.26 8.38 4.56
C ILE A 62 -9.44 7.97 3.65
N LYS A 63 -10.53 8.74 3.66
CA LYS A 63 -11.73 8.48 2.84
C LYS A 63 -11.42 8.50 1.35
N ALA A 64 -10.54 9.39 0.90
CA ALA A 64 -10.08 9.40 -0.49
C ALA A 64 -9.34 8.10 -0.82
N GLY A 65 -8.54 7.57 0.12
CA GLY A 65 -7.91 6.26 0.00
C GLY A 65 -8.93 5.12 -0.10
N ASP A 66 -10.00 5.15 0.71
CA ASP A 66 -11.08 4.15 0.65
C ASP A 66 -11.79 4.11 -0.70
N GLU A 67 -11.99 5.28 -1.31
CA GLU A 67 -12.59 5.42 -2.63
C GLU A 67 -11.65 5.02 -3.78
N GLY A 68 -10.37 4.76 -3.47
CA GLY A 68 -9.35 4.41 -4.45
C GLY A 68 -8.81 5.62 -5.22
N ILE A 69 -8.86 6.82 -4.62
CA ILE A 69 -8.27 8.05 -5.19
C ILE A 69 -6.74 7.98 -5.18
N TYR A 70 -6.16 7.27 -4.21
CA TYR A 70 -4.75 6.89 -4.21
C TYR A 70 -4.60 5.50 -3.59
N SER A 71 -3.41 4.92 -3.74
CA SER A 71 -3.01 3.70 -3.05
C SER A 71 -1.83 3.97 -2.12
N SER A 72 -1.39 2.97 -1.37
CA SER A 72 -0.16 3.05 -0.54
C SER A 72 1.10 3.53 -1.30
N THR A 73 1.09 3.57 -2.63
CA THR A 73 2.14 4.21 -3.45
C THR A 73 2.34 5.70 -3.12
N LEU A 74 1.32 6.39 -2.60
CA LEU A 74 1.45 7.76 -2.08
C LEU A 74 2.60 7.87 -1.06
N PHE A 75 2.70 6.92 -0.13
CA PHE A 75 3.75 6.91 0.90
C PHE A 75 5.11 6.51 0.36
N ASN A 76 5.14 5.81 -0.79
CA ASN A 76 6.40 5.51 -1.48
C ASN A 76 7.01 6.74 -2.14
N GLY A 77 6.18 7.70 -2.57
CA GLY A 77 6.58 8.95 -3.22
C GLY A 77 7.08 10.02 -2.26
N ILE A 78 6.77 9.91 -0.96
CA ILE A 78 7.21 10.84 0.09
C ILE A 78 8.70 10.63 0.45
N GLN A 79 9.57 10.31 -0.52
CA GLN A 79 11.00 10.09 -0.24
C GLN A 79 11.71 11.43 -0.02
N GLY A 80 12.11 11.68 1.22
CA GLY A 80 12.96 12.80 1.62
C GLY A 80 14.21 12.32 2.37
N HIS A 81 14.91 13.29 2.94
CA HIS A 81 15.99 12.99 3.88
C HIS A 81 15.39 12.34 5.15
N PRO A 82 16.08 11.37 5.77
CA PRO A 82 15.65 10.82 7.05
C PRO A 82 15.45 11.94 8.07
N GLY A 83 14.35 11.90 8.81
CA GLY A 83 13.97 12.95 9.76
C GLY A 83 12.47 13.13 9.89
N VAL A 84 12.07 14.20 10.58
CA VAL A 84 10.66 14.58 10.73
C VAL A 84 10.09 14.91 9.35
N LEU A 85 8.97 14.29 9.03
CA LEU A 85 8.24 14.48 7.79
C LEU A 85 7.17 15.56 8.01
N PRO A 86 7.31 16.75 7.39
CA PRO A 86 6.31 17.81 7.52
C PRO A 86 5.00 17.40 6.87
N LEU A 87 3.88 17.79 7.47
CA LEU A 87 2.52 17.57 6.97
C LEU A 87 2.34 18.09 5.54
N GLU A 88 3.01 19.18 5.17
CA GLU A 88 2.94 19.72 3.82
C GLU A 88 3.44 18.71 2.78
N THR A 89 4.40 17.85 3.14
CA THR A 89 4.90 16.82 2.23
C THR A 89 3.82 15.77 1.97
N LEU A 90 3.03 15.41 2.98
CA LEU A 90 1.88 14.52 2.83
C LEU A 90 0.79 15.18 1.97
N HIS A 91 0.47 16.45 2.23
CA HIS A 91 -0.48 17.22 1.43
C HIS A 91 -0.02 17.39 -0.02
N ASP A 92 1.28 17.61 -0.26
CA ASP A 92 1.85 17.75 -1.60
C ASP A 92 1.76 16.43 -2.36
N ALA A 93 2.12 15.31 -1.72
CA ALA A 93 1.96 13.98 -2.30
C ALA A 93 0.49 13.69 -2.65
N PHE A 94 -0.44 13.97 -1.74
CA PHE A 94 -1.87 13.82 -1.99
C PHE A 94 -2.36 14.73 -3.13
N SER A 95 -1.90 15.98 -3.18
CA SER A 95 -2.25 16.91 -4.25
C SER A 95 -1.74 16.43 -5.62
N ASN A 96 -0.57 15.80 -5.68
CA ASN A 96 -0.02 15.25 -6.91
C ASN A 96 -0.87 14.07 -7.42
N GLU A 97 -1.34 13.19 -6.52
CA GLU A 97 -2.28 12.12 -6.88
C GLU A 97 -3.57 12.68 -7.47
N LEU A 98 -4.17 13.69 -6.82
CA LEU A 98 -5.37 14.37 -7.34
C LEU A 98 -5.11 15.07 -8.68
N GLN A 99 -3.92 15.62 -8.89
CA GLN A 99 -3.57 16.29 -10.14
C GLN A 99 -3.32 15.33 -11.31
N ALA A 100 -2.85 14.11 -11.02
CA ALA A 100 -2.62 13.06 -12.01
C ALA A 100 -3.92 12.49 -12.58
N ARG A 101 -5.06 12.72 -11.90
CA ARG A 101 -6.38 12.27 -12.34
C ARG A 101 -6.86 12.95 -13.64
N PRO A 102 -7.69 12.27 -14.44
CA PRO A 102 -8.27 12.84 -15.66
C PRO A 102 -8.99 14.16 -15.39
N THR A 103 -8.91 15.11 -16.32
CA THR A 103 -9.53 16.43 -16.18
C THR A 103 -11.04 16.36 -15.94
N SER A 104 -11.73 15.36 -16.49
CA SER A 104 -13.17 15.13 -16.25
C SER A 104 -13.51 14.81 -14.80
N GLU A 105 -12.60 14.13 -14.09
CA GLU A 105 -12.76 13.85 -12.66
C GLU A 105 -12.44 15.10 -11.84
N ARG A 106 -11.34 15.79 -12.17
CA ARG A 106 -10.91 16.99 -11.46
C ARG A 106 -11.91 18.15 -11.55
N SER A 107 -12.68 18.24 -12.63
CA SER A 107 -13.74 19.25 -12.77
C SER A 107 -14.92 19.03 -11.82
N ALA A 108 -15.07 17.84 -11.25
CA ALA A 108 -16.12 17.53 -10.28
C ALA A 108 -15.71 17.84 -8.83
N TYR A 109 -14.46 18.24 -8.58
CA TYR A 109 -13.99 18.56 -7.23
C TYR A 109 -14.66 19.82 -6.70
N PRO A 110 -15.02 19.86 -5.40
CA PRO A 110 -15.48 21.08 -4.73
C PRO A 110 -14.49 22.23 -4.90
N SER A 111 -15.00 23.46 -4.87
CA SER A 111 -14.22 24.68 -5.12
C SER A 111 -13.03 24.84 -4.16
N GLU A 112 -13.17 24.33 -2.95
CA GLU A 112 -12.20 24.35 -1.87
C GLU A 112 -11.05 23.38 -2.14
N ILE A 113 -11.36 22.18 -2.67
CA ILE A 113 -10.34 21.24 -3.17
C ILE A 113 -9.64 21.83 -4.38
N ALA A 114 -10.37 22.46 -5.30
CA ALA A 114 -9.75 23.15 -6.43
C ALA A 114 -8.80 24.27 -5.96
N SER A 115 -9.16 25.01 -4.91
CA SER A 115 -8.31 26.02 -4.27
C SER A 115 -7.06 25.42 -3.61
N PHE A 116 -7.22 24.29 -2.91
CA PHE A 116 -6.09 23.53 -2.37
C PHE A 116 -5.10 23.10 -3.47
N LEU A 117 -5.61 22.66 -4.63
CA LEU A 117 -4.75 22.28 -5.76
C LEU A 117 -4.08 23.48 -6.47
N THR A 118 -4.70 24.66 -6.45
CA THR A 118 -4.12 25.86 -7.09
C THR A 118 -3.11 26.57 -6.19
N THR A 119 -3.34 26.62 -4.88
CA THR A 119 -2.40 27.23 -3.91
C THR A 119 -1.03 26.55 -3.93
N LYS A 120 -0.99 25.23 -4.17
CA LYS A 120 0.25 24.46 -4.31
C LYS A 120 0.99 24.64 -5.64
N LYS A 121 0.39 25.31 -6.64
CA LYS A 121 1.09 25.63 -7.91
C LYS A 121 2.02 26.85 -7.82
N GLY A 122 2.13 27.48 -6.65
CA GLY A 122 3.03 28.61 -6.42
C GLY A 122 4.52 28.25 -6.60
N LEU A 123 5.22 29.00 -7.46
CA LEU A 123 6.68 29.15 -7.53
C LEU A 123 7.58 28.07 -8.17
N ARG A 124 7.10 27.23 -9.09
CA ARG A 124 8.02 26.53 -10.04
C ARG A 124 8.12 27.16 -11.43
N ARG A 125 7.51 28.33 -11.64
CA ARG A 125 7.43 28.99 -12.95
C ARG A 125 8.32 30.23 -13.07
N SER A 126 9.59 30.17 -12.63
CA SER A 126 10.61 31.19 -12.97
C SER A 126 12.01 30.82 -12.46
N GLN A 127 12.56 29.68 -12.89
CA GLN A 127 14.01 29.55 -13.03
C GLN A 127 14.35 29.19 -14.48
N SER A 128 13.83 30.00 -15.41
CA SER A 128 14.59 30.26 -16.62
C SER A 128 15.76 31.13 -16.19
N VAL A 129 16.89 30.48 -15.92
CA VAL A 129 18.18 31.14 -15.73
C VAL A 129 18.44 31.89 -17.03
N LYS A 130 18.06 33.17 -17.08
CA LYS A 130 18.77 34.13 -17.92
C LYS A 130 20.21 34.08 -17.44
N ALA A 131 21.05 33.39 -18.21
CA ALA A 131 22.48 33.45 -18.02
C ALA A 131 22.87 34.94 -18.07
N ASN A 132 23.19 35.50 -16.91
CA ASN A 132 23.79 36.82 -16.78
C ASN A 132 25.15 36.75 -17.48
N LYS A 133 25.14 37.11 -18.76
CA LYS A 133 26.34 37.35 -19.56
C LYS A 133 26.74 38.80 -19.32
N GLY A 134 27.48 39.01 -18.25
CA GLY A 134 28.01 40.31 -17.88
C GLY A 134 28.92 40.14 -16.68
N ASP A 135 30.21 39.91 -16.95
CA ASP A 135 31.30 40.73 -16.44
C ASP A 135 32.64 39.97 -16.52
N ARG A 136 33.33 40.08 -17.67
CA ARG A 136 34.79 39.93 -17.74
C ARG A 136 35.33 40.84 -18.82
N SER A 137 35.85 41.96 -18.37
CA SER A 137 36.66 42.90 -19.12
C SER A 137 38.06 42.34 -19.40
N LYS A 138 38.69 42.94 -20.42
CA LYS A 138 40.13 42.94 -20.79
C LYS A 138 40.66 41.77 -21.64
N HIS A 139 40.59 41.92 -22.97
CA HIS A 139 41.73 42.31 -23.81
C HIS A 139 41.39 42.29 -25.32
N GLY A 140 41.55 43.44 -25.98
CA GLY A 140 42.16 43.58 -27.32
C GLY A 140 41.43 43.14 -28.60
N ARG A 141 41.18 44.14 -29.48
CA ARG A 141 41.18 44.10 -30.97
C ARG A 141 39.84 43.78 -31.71
N PRO A 142 39.70 44.17 -33.01
CA PRO A 142 38.92 45.35 -33.41
C PRO A 142 37.72 45.05 -34.33
N GLU A 143 36.84 46.06 -34.43
CA GLU A 143 35.81 46.37 -35.45
C GLU A 143 35.40 45.30 -36.47
N LEU A 144 34.11 44.92 -36.46
CA LEU A 144 33.31 44.69 -37.67
C LEU A 144 31.83 45.09 -37.48
N SER A 145 31.36 45.82 -38.49
CA SER A 145 30.05 46.36 -38.94
C SER A 145 28.73 46.21 -38.15
N PRO A 146 27.84 47.24 -38.22
CA PRO A 146 26.51 47.22 -37.62
C PRO A 146 25.53 46.40 -38.48
N ARG A 147 24.89 45.40 -37.87
CA ARG A 147 23.84 44.60 -38.52
C ARG A 147 22.46 45.23 -38.29
N PRO A 148 21.60 45.35 -39.31
CA PRO A 148 20.43 46.24 -39.28
C PRO A 148 19.31 45.72 -38.38
N GLN A 149 18.68 46.66 -37.66
CA GLN A 149 17.38 46.47 -37.03
C GLN A 149 16.35 46.11 -38.12
N ARG A 150 15.73 44.94 -38.02
CA ARG A 150 14.51 44.62 -38.77
C ARG A 150 13.31 44.57 -37.83
N ALA A 151 12.28 45.24 -38.32
CA ALA A 151 10.96 45.46 -37.78
C ALA A 151 10.22 44.18 -37.39
N SER A 152 9.33 44.36 -36.40
CA SER A 152 8.05 43.68 -36.20
C SER A 152 7.80 42.43 -37.04
N LEU A 153 7.89 41.26 -36.39
CA LEU A 153 7.45 40.00 -36.96
C LEU A 153 6.07 39.66 -36.41
N ASP A 154 5.14 39.55 -37.36
CA ASP A 154 3.74 39.15 -37.24
C ASP A 154 3.52 37.98 -36.26
N LEU A 155 2.57 38.20 -35.35
CA LEU A 155 2.16 37.26 -34.31
C LEU A 155 0.99 36.39 -34.77
N ALA A 156 0.96 36.04 -36.05
CA ALA A 156 -0.18 35.41 -36.70
C ALA A 156 0.19 34.14 -37.50
N GLU A 157 1.28 33.43 -37.21
CA GLU A 157 1.54 32.17 -37.93
C GLU A 157 2.48 31.17 -37.24
N MET A 158 2.69 31.29 -35.92
CA MET A 158 3.25 30.16 -35.17
C MET A 158 2.17 29.08 -35.02
N GLY A 159 2.12 28.23 -36.04
CA GLY A 159 1.41 26.96 -36.01
C GLY A 159 1.62 26.30 -34.67
N LEU A 160 0.52 26.14 -33.94
CA LEU A 160 0.38 25.26 -32.80
C LEU A 160 0.66 23.83 -33.29
N ASN A 161 1.95 23.52 -33.50
CA ASN A 161 2.47 22.17 -33.54
C ASN A 161 2.29 21.62 -32.13
N ARG A 162 1.03 21.28 -31.83
CA ARG A 162 0.63 20.38 -30.76
C ARG A 162 1.44 19.13 -31.03
N SER A 163 2.61 19.06 -30.41
CA SER A 163 3.42 17.86 -30.30
C SER A 163 2.45 16.82 -29.77
N ARG A 164 1.92 15.99 -30.67
CA ARG A 164 1.07 14.86 -30.31
C ARG A 164 2.00 13.98 -29.51
N SER A 165 1.96 14.16 -28.19
CA SER A 165 2.70 13.38 -27.21
C SER A 165 2.53 11.92 -27.63
N ARG A 166 3.64 11.31 -28.08
CA ARG A 166 3.62 9.91 -28.52
C ARG A 166 3.09 9.14 -27.33
N LYS A 167 1.89 8.56 -27.47
CA LYS A 167 1.29 7.74 -26.42
C LYS A 167 2.23 6.58 -26.16
N VAL A 168 3.01 6.66 -25.09
CA VAL A 168 3.89 5.58 -24.65
C VAL A 168 2.96 4.41 -24.30
N ALA A 169 3.22 3.25 -24.88
CA ALA A 169 2.44 2.05 -24.59
C ALA A 169 2.51 1.77 -23.08
N PRO A 170 1.40 1.31 -22.45
CA PRO A 170 1.41 1.00 -21.03
C PRO A 170 2.46 -0.09 -20.76
N VAL A 171 3.24 0.11 -19.71
CA VAL A 171 4.32 -0.81 -19.34
C VAL A 171 3.85 -1.86 -18.31
N LEU A 172 2.76 -1.54 -17.61
CA LEU A 172 2.10 -2.36 -16.61
C LEU A 172 0.59 -2.35 -16.91
N VAL A 173 -0.08 -3.46 -16.65
CA VAL A 173 -1.54 -3.51 -16.56
C VAL A 173 -1.87 -3.35 -15.09
N SER A 174 -2.46 -2.21 -14.70
CA SER A 174 -2.79 -1.93 -13.30
C SER A 174 -3.65 -3.04 -12.72
N ALA A 175 -3.16 -3.68 -11.67
CA ALA A 175 -3.93 -4.63 -10.89
C ALA A 175 -4.87 -3.89 -9.92
N PHE A 176 -4.70 -2.59 -9.68
CA PHE A 176 -5.58 -1.85 -8.76
C PHE A 176 -6.93 -1.54 -9.41
N GLY A 177 -7.91 -2.45 -9.22
CA GLY A 177 -9.32 -2.22 -9.48
C GLY A 177 -10.07 -2.03 -8.17
N GLY A 178 -10.92 -1.01 -8.08
CA GLY A 178 -11.83 -0.91 -6.92
C GLY A 178 -12.73 -2.15 -6.80
N LEU A 179 -13.41 -2.29 -5.65
CA LEU A 179 -14.45 -3.30 -5.48
C LEU A 179 -15.52 -3.19 -6.58
N ALA A 180 -16.10 -4.34 -6.95
CA ALA A 180 -17.22 -4.38 -7.88
C ALA A 180 -18.35 -3.46 -7.38
N VAL A 181 -18.79 -2.54 -8.24
CA VAL A 181 -19.88 -1.62 -7.93
C VAL A 181 -21.18 -2.29 -8.35
N GLU A 182 -22.06 -2.55 -7.40
CA GLU A 182 -23.40 -3.03 -7.69
C GLU A 182 -24.19 -1.89 -8.35
N SER A 183 -24.42 -2.01 -9.66
CA SER A 183 -25.28 -1.20 -10.53
C SER A 183 -25.78 0.15 -9.96
N GLY A 184 -24.95 1.20 -10.06
CA GLY A 184 -25.37 2.57 -9.79
C GLY A 184 -24.69 3.57 -10.72
N LYS A 185 -25.48 4.28 -11.57
CA LYS A 185 -25.01 5.42 -12.39
C LYS A 185 -24.80 6.71 -11.56
N GLY A 186 -24.38 6.58 -10.31
CA GLY A 186 -24.10 7.73 -9.43
C GLY A 186 -22.69 8.26 -9.64
N THR A 187 -22.52 9.57 -9.60
CA THR A 187 -21.20 10.23 -9.50
C THR A 187 -20.55 9.85 -8.16
N ALA A 188 -19.79 8.74 -8.17
CA ALA A 188 -19.35 8.01 -6.99
C ALA A 188 -18.23 8.66 -6.16
N HIS A 189 -17.91 9.94 -6.40
CA HIS A 189 -16.68 10.57 -5.92
C HIS A 189 -16.95 11.90 -5.23
N GLY A 190 -17.38 11.88 -3.97
CA GLY A 190 -17.73 13.13 -3.30
C GLY A 190 -17.78 13.11 -1.77
N LEU A 191 -17.66 11.95 -1.10
CA LEU A 191 -17.76 11.91 0.37
C LEU A 191 -16.43 12.29 1.02
N TRP A 192 -15.30 11.96 0.38
CA TRP A 192 -13.98 12.36 0.88
C TRP A 192 -13.74 13.88 0.78
N ALA A 193 -14.35 14.56 -0.18
CA ALA A 193 -14.07 15.97 -0.46
C ALA A 193 -14.80 16.94 0.50
N GLN A 194 -15.62 16.44 1.42
CA GLN A 194 -16.47 17.24 2.29
C GLN A 194 -15.77 17.71 3.58
N ASN A 195 -14.75 17.00 4.08
CA ASN A 195 -14.14 17.33 5.37
C ASN A 195 -12.86 18.15 5.19
N LEU A 196 -13.01 19.46 5.01
CA LEU A 196 -11.90 20.41 4.94
C LEU A 196 -11.80 21.19 6.24
N GLN A 197 -10.59 21.62 6.57
CA GLN A 197 -10.37 22.52 7.70
C GLN A 197 -9.37 23.62 7.35
N HIS A 198 -9.38 24.71 8.11
CA HIS A 198 -8.31 25.68 8.06
C HIS A 198 -7.04 25.07 8.68
N ALA A 199 -5.91 25.19 7.99
CA ALA A 199 -4.63 24.81 8.58
C ALA A 199 -4.39 25.59 9.87
N LEU A 200 -4.07 24.87 10.94
CA LEU A 200 -3.62 25.46 12.20
C LEU A 200 -2.15 25.80 12.05
N TYR A 201 -1.66 26.87 12.67
CA TYR A 201 -0.23 27.16 12.69
C TYR A 201 0.30 27.04 14.11
N PHE A 202 1.29 26.19 14.29
CA PHE A 202 1.99 26.01 15.56
C PHE A 202 3.48 26.22 15.31
N GLU A 203 4.10 27.17 16.02
CA GLU A 203 5.52 27.53 15.82
C GLU A 203 5.89 27.83 14.35
N GLY A 204 4.95 28.43 13.61
CA GLY A 204 5.14 28.75 12.18
C GLY A 204 5.02 27.55 11.23
N ARG A 205 4.71 26.35 11.73
CA ARG A 205 4.43 25.16 10.92
C ARG A 205 2.93 24.92 10.80
N PRO A 206 2.42 24.59 9.60
CA PRO A 206 1.03 24.22 9.44
C PRO A 206 0.77 22.84 10.04
N GLY A 207 -0.36 22.70 10.71
CA GLY A 207 -0.81 21.48 11.33
C GLY A 207 -2.31 21.28 11.12
N VAL A 208 -2.76 20.07 11.39
CA VAL A 208 -4.15 19.65 11.32
C VAL A 208 -4.56 19.00 12.62
N SER A 209 -5.76 19.32 13.11
CA SER A 209 -6.33 18.60 14.24
C SER A 209 -6.57 17.15 13.82
N VAL A 210 -6.21 16.21 14.68
CA VAL A 210 -6.37 14.77 14.48
C VAL A 210 -7.05 14.16 15.69
N ASN A 211 -7.98 13.23 15.47
CA ASN A 211 -8.61 12.45 16.52
C ASN A 211 -8.00 11.04 16.65
N ALA A 212 -8.35 10.33 17.73
CA ALA A 212 -7.84 9.00 18.03
C ALA A 212 -8.07 8.00 16.88
N ARG A 213 -9.26 8.01 16.29
CA ARG A 213 -9.69 7.09 15.21
C ARG A 213 -8.91 7.33 13.92
N GLU A 214 -8.67 8.59 13.56
CA GLU A 214 -7.84 8.98 12.42
C GLU A 214 -6.39 8.54 12.61
N LEU A 215 -5.82 8.74 13.81
CA LEU A 215 -4.46 8.33 14.13
C LEU A 215 -4.29 6.80 14.14
N ALA A 216 -5.25 6.08 14.74
CA ALA A 216 -5.28 4.62 14.72
C ALA A 216 -5.41 4.07 13.29
N THR A 217 -6.21 4.74 12.44
CA THR A 217 -6.32 4.38 11.02
C THR A 217 -4.99 4.60 10.30
N LEU A 218 -4.33 5.74 10.52
CA LEU A 218 -3.02 6.01 9.91
C LEU A 218 -1.95 5.00 10.35
N SER A 219 -1.99 4.58 11.61
CA SER A 219 -1.16 3.51 12.18
C SER A 219 -1.34 2.18 11.44
N VAL A 220 -2.58 1.77 11.19
CA VAL A 220 -2.90 0.56 10.41
C VAL A 220 -2.45 0.71 8.95
N ILE A 221 -2.71 1.86 8.33
CA ILE A 221 -2.33 2.14 6.93
C ILE A 221 -0.82 2.05 6.74
N LEU A 222 -0.04 2.69 7.62
CA LEU A 222 1.42 2.69 7.56
C LEU A 222 2.04 1.42 8.16
N ALA A 223 1.22 0.59 8.81
CA ALA A 223 1.63 -0.51 9.68
C ALA A 223 2.74 -0.08 10.66
N SER A 224 2.55 1.10 11.26
CA SER A 224 3.49 1.70 12.20
C SER A 224 2.81 1.82 13.57
N PRO A 225 3.39 1.24 14.64
CA PRO A 225 2.88 1.50 15.98
C PRO A 225 3.01 2.99 16.29
N ILE A 226 2.13 3.49 17.15
CA ILE A 226 2.16 4.87 17.62
C ILE A 226 3.03 4.91 18.88
N GLY A 227 4.09 5.72 18.90
CA GLY A 227 4.89 5.92 20.10
C GLY A 227 4.47 7.20 20.82
N LEU A 228 3.65 7.12 21.87
CA LEU A 228 3.28 8.29 22.68
C LEU A 228 4.25 8.43 23.87
N ALA A 229 5.10 9.46 23.85
CA ALA A 229 6.00 9.74 24.96
C ALA A 229 5.25 10.49 26.07
N ARG A 230 5.17 9.88 27.26
CA ARG A 230 4.69 10.58 28.47
C ARG A 230 5.82 11.44 29.04
N ARG A 231 5.43 12.59 29.63
CA ARG A 231 6.34 13.63 30.16
C ARG A 231 7.35 13.10 31.20
N GLN A 232 7.06 11.97 31.84
CA GLN A 232 7.89 11.34 32.87
C GLN A 232 8.96 10.36 32.30
N ASP A 233 8.89 9.96 31.03
CA ASP A 233 9.78 8.94 30.44
C ASP A 233 10.96 9.53 29.63
N LYS A 234 11.32 10.80 29.88
CA LYS A 234 12.36 11.53 29.13
C LYS A 234 13.76 10.88 29.19
N GLU A 235 14.05 10.04 30.18
CA GLU A 235 15.34 9.35 30.31
C GLU A 235 15.38 7.95 29.65
N LYS A 236 14.22 7.35 29.33
CA LYS A 236 14.15 6.06 28.61
C LYS A 236 13.94 6.22 27.10
N THR A 237 13.76 7.44 26.61
CA THR A 237 13.28 7.71 25.25
C THR A 237 14.29 7.38 24.15
N GLU A 238 15.59 7.34 24.43
CA GLU A 238 16.59 6.89 23.44
C GLU A 238 16.51 5.38 23.14
N ARG A 239 16.00 4.56 24.08
CA ARG A 239 15.77 3.13 23.83
C ARG A 239 14.47 2.85 23.08
N HIS A 240 13.58 3.83 22.96
CA HIS A 240 12.36 3.73 22.15
C HIS A 240 12.60 3.98 20.65
N SER A 241 13.84 4.27 20.24
CA SER A 241 14.29 4.30 18.84
C SER A 241 14.11 2.97 18.08
N THR A 242 13.78 1.87 18.76
CA THR A 242 13.49 0.58 18.13
C THR A 242 11.99 0.27 18.02
N LEU A 243 11.09 1.20 18.38
CA LEU A 243 9.67 1.08 18.02
C LEU A 243 9.59 0.85 16.50
N GLY A 244 8.95 -0.25 16.12
CA GLY A 244 9.09 -0.85 14.80
C GLY A 244 8.92 0.14 13.66
N ARG A 245 9.87 0.12 12.71
CA ARG A 245 9.75 0.90 11.48
C ARG A 245 8.53 0.39 10.71
N GLY A 246 7.57 1.28 10.42
CA GLY A 246 6.38 0.92 9.67
C GLY A 246 6.70 0.37 8.27
N ALA A 247 5.69 -0.16 7.59
CA ALA A 247 5.81 -0.80 6.27
C ALA A 247 6.47 0.09 5.21
N HIS A 248 6.33 1.42 5.32
CA HIS A 248 6.91 2.39 4.38
C HIS A 248 8.16 3.09 4.93
N GLY A 249 8.70 2.63 6.07
CA GLY A 249 9.79 3.33 6.76
C GLY A 249 9.36 4.68 7.34
N ILE A 250 8.08 4.84 7.66
CA ILE A 250 7.53 6.00 8.35
C ILE A 250 7.07 5.52 9.73
N SER A 251 7.50 6.22 10.79
CA SER A 251 7.01 5.99 12.15
C SER A 251 6.11 7.12 12.61
N ILE A 252 5.19 6.81 13.52
CA ILE A 252 4.28 7.77 14.15
C ILE A 252 4.70 7.94 15.61
N SER A 253 4.95 9.18 16.03
CA SER A 253 5.30 9.50 17.42
C SER A 253 4.53 10.70 17.93
N GLY A 254 4.12 10.67 19.19
CA GLY A 254 3.41 11.75 19.87
C GLY A 254 4.17 12.26 21.09
N ALA A 255 4.20 13.58 21.29
CA ALA A 255 4.75 14.22 22.48
C ALA A 255 3.74 15.20 23.08
N ALA A 256 3.58 15.16 24.41
CA ALA A 256 2.72 16.11 25.12
C ALA A 256 3.32 17.53 25.12
N THR A 257 2.48 18.53 24.88
CA THR A 257 2.84 19.95 24.88
C THR A 257 2.68 20.56 26.25
N GLU A 258 3.19 21.78 26.43
CA GLU A 258 2.99 22.54 27.66
C GLU A 258 1.50 22.81 27.95
N ASP A 259 0.71 23.01 26.88
CA ASP A 259 -0.75 23.22 26.94
C ASP A 259 -1.53 21.93 27.26
N GLY A 260 -0.88 20.79 27.44
CA GLY A 260 -1.53 19.50 27.65
C GLY A 260 -2.11 18.84 26.40
N ARG A 261 -1.93 19.47 25.22
CA ARG A 261 -2.23 18.87 23.91
C ARG A 261 -1.13 17.87 23.53
N TYR A 262 -1.33 17.15 22.43
CA TYR A 262 -0.31 16.24 21.89
C TYR A 262 0.10 16.65 20.47
N HIS A 263 1.40 16.74 20.25
CA HIS A 263 1.98 16.88 18.92
C HIS A 263 2.29 15.51 18.34
N ILE A 264 1.64 15.20 17.23
CA ILE A 264 1.90 13.99 16.46
C ILE A 264 2.87 14.33 15.34
N SER A 265 3.98 13.62 15.29
CA SER A 265 5.02 13.70 14.28
C SER A 265 5.07 12.42 13.45
N LEU A 266 5.27 12.58 12.15
CA LEU A 266 5.70 11.50 11.27
C LEU A 266 7.21 11.59 11.13
N THR A 267 7.92 10.47 11.28
CA THR A 267 9.37 10.43 11.08
C THR A 267 9.69 9.44 9.97
N GLN A 268 10.35 9.93 8.93
CA GLN A 268 10.85 9.10 7.84
C GLN A 268 12.22 8.52 8.21
N HIS A 269 12.34 7.21 8.07
CA HIS A 269 13.56 6.46 8.31
C HIS A 269 14.28 6.16 7.00
N ARG A 270 15.61 6.05 7.08
CA ARG A 270 16.40 5.56 5.96
C ARG A 270 16.02 4.11 5.64
N ARG A 271 15.54 3.90 4.42
CA ARG A 271 15.26 2.57 3.87
C ARG A 271 16.51 1.94 3.26
N SER A 272 16.67 0.63 3.44
CA SER A 272 17.67 -0.14 2.71
C SER A 272 17.27 -0.28 1.23
N ILE A 273 18.21 -0.68 0.37
CA ILE A 273 17.94 -0.90 -1.06
C ILE A 273 16.85 -1.97 -1.27
N SER A 274 16.77 -2.99 -0.41
CA SER A 274 15.73 -4.04 -0.46
C SER A 274 14.33 -3.53 -0.12
N GLN A 275 14.24 -2.44 0.64
CA GLN A 275 13.01 -1.79 1.10
C GLN A 275 12.52 -0.70 0.15
N LEU A 276 13.30 -0.37 -0.88
CA LEU A 276 12.90 0.63 -1.86
C LEU A 276 11.79 0.07 -2.78
N PRO A 277 10.78 0.90 -3.09
CA PRO A 277 9.56 0.44 -3.73
C PRO A 277 9.76 0.04 -5.19
N ALA A 278 8.95 -0.90 -5.65
CA ALA A 278 8.72 -1.17 -7.07
C ALA A 278 7.65 -0.23 -7.64
N GLN A 279 7.50 -0.19 -8.97
CA GLN A 279 6.58 0.72 -9.68
C GLN A 279 5.13 0.22 -9.77
N GLY A 280 4.80 -0.92 -9.17
CA GLY A 280 3.44 -1.47 -9.21
C GLY A 280 2.42 -0.71 -8.37
N SER A 281 1.14 -1.08 -8.51
CA SER A 281 0.01 -0.30 -7.98
C SER A 281 -0.18 -0.25 -6.46
N GLY A 282 0.61 -0.99 -5.67
CA GLY A 282 0.53 -1.01 -4.21
C GLY A 282 -0.78 -1.61 -3.66
N TYR A 283 -1.05 -1.43 -2.37
CA TYR A 283 -2.28 -1.86 -1.70
C TYR A 283 -3.28 -0.72 -1.45
N SER A 284 -4.56 -1.11 -1.30
CA SER A 284 -5.70 -0.26 -1.02
C SER A 284 -5.83 0.08 0.46
N ILE A 285 -6.17 1.34 0.73
CA ILE A 285 -6.40 1.84 2.10
C ILE A 285 -7.63 1.19 2.73
N LEU A 286 -8.69 0.96 1.93
CA LEU A 286 -9.87 0.21 2.35
C LEU A 286 -9.47 -1.19 2.82
N PHE A 287 -8.76 -1.95 1.98
CA PHE A 287 -8.33 -3.30 2.34
C PHE A 287 -7.38 -3.30 3.54
N ALA A 288 -6.53 -2.29 3.71
CA ALA A 288 -5.64 -2.20 4.88
C ALA A 288 -6.43 -2.19 6.19
N LYS A 289 -7.49 -1.38 6.28
CA LYS A 289 -8.39 -1.36 7.45
C LYS A 289 -9.12 -2.68 7.64
N HIS A 290 -9.71 -3.18 6.56
CA HIS A 290 -10.57 -4.36 6.61
C HIS A 290 -9.80 -5.63 6.98
N LEU A 291 -8.68 -5.91 6.32
CA LEU A 291 -7.90 -7.12 6.55
C LEU A 291 -7.22 -7.10 7.92
N ALA A 292 -6.71 -5.93 8.36
CA ALA A 292 -6.20 -5.76 9.71
C ALA A 292 -7.25 -6.14 10.77
N SER A 293 -8.51 -5.80 10.50
CA SER A 293 -9.67 -6.09 11.37
C SER A 293 -10.28 -7.48 11.13
N GLY A 294 -9.65 -8.33 10.31
CA GLY A 294 -10.13 -9.68 10.02
C GLY A 294 -11.37 -9.76 9.16
N SER A 295 -11.62 -8.75 8.33
CA SER A 295 -12.74 -8.71 7.40
C SER A 295 -12.24 -8.66 5.95
N LEU A 296 -12.94 -9.34 5.05
CA LEU A 296 -12.61 -9.43 3.63
C LEU A 296 -13.72 -8.76 2.79
N PRO A 297 -13.49 -7.56 2.24
CA PRO A 297 -14.46 -6.88 1.38
C PRO A 297 -14.69 -7.63 0.08
N PHE A 298 -15.95 -7.73 -0.37
CA PHE A 298 -16.30 -8.43 -1.61
C PHE A 298 -17.20 -7.62 -2.56
N SER A 299 -18.10 -6.78 -2.03
CA SER A 299 -18.97 -5.90 -2.81
C SER A 299 -19.00 -4.49 -2.23
N ARG A 300 -19.41 -3.53 -3.06
CA ARG A 300 -19.55 -2.14 -2.66
C ARG A 300 -20.73 -1.49 -3.37
N ASP A 301 -21.64 -0.93 -2.60
CA ASP A 301 -22.71 -0.07 -3.11
C ASP A 301 -22.37 1.43 -2.89
N THR A 302 -23.28 2.33 -3.20
CA THR A 302 -23.17 3.78 -3.01
C THR A 302 -22.92 4.19 -1.57
N LYS A 303 -23.50 3.47 -0.60
CA LYS A 303 -23.43 3.80 0.84
C LYS A 303 -22.58 2.83 1.66
N THR A 304 -22.54 1.56 1.27
CA THR A 304 -21.97 0.48 2.07
C THR A 304 -20.80 -0.23 1.40
N VAL A 305 -20.00 -0.93 2.20
CA VAL A 305 -18.99 -1.90 1.78
C VAL A 305 -19.32 -3.21 2.47
N ASP A 306 -19.69 -4.24 1.70
CA ASP A 306 -20.02 -5.53 2.29
C ASP A 306 -18.75 -6.36 2.45
N SER A 307 -18.57 -6.91 3.64
CA SER A 307 -17.35 -7.59 4.05
C SER A 307 -17.67 -8.87 4.80
N ILE A 308 -16.94 -9.94 4.47
CA ILE A 308 -17.01 -11.21 5.18
C ILE A 308 -16.07 -11.14 6.39
N MET A 309 -16.59 -11.30 7.59
CA MET A 309 -15.78 -11.45 8.80
C MET A 309 -15.20 -12.86 8.84
N ILE A 310 -13.88 -12.96 9.00
CA ILE A 310 -13.17 -14.23 9.05
C ILE A 310 -12.73 -14.49 10.48
N THR A 311 -13.35 -15.51 11.08
CA THR A 311 -13.10 -15.95 12.45
C THR A 311 -12.41 -17.32 12.47
N LYS A 312 -12.06 -17.82 13.65
CA LYS A 312 -11.54 -19.18 13.81
C LYS A 312 -12.58 -20.23 13.39
N GLU A 313 -13.86 -20.00 13.71
CA GLU A 313 -14.95 -20.89 13.29
C GLU A 313 -15.08 -20.94 11.75
N THR A 314 -14.79 -19.82 11.07
CA THR A 314 -14.79 -19.78 9.60
C THR A 314 -13.78 -20.78 9.03
N LEU A 315 -12.56 -20.80 9.57
CA LEU A 315 -11.52 -21.73 9.12
C LEU A 315 -11.89 -23.20 9.40
N GLU A 316 -12.49 -23.47 10.56
CA GLU A 316 -12.94 -24.81 10.94
C GLU A 316 -14.03 -25.32 9.99
N ALA A 317 -15.03 -24.49 9.70
CA ALA A 317 -16.11 -24.82 8.76
C ALA A 317 -15.60 -25.07 7.33
N LEU A 318 -14.56 -24.34 6.90
CA LEU A 318 -13.92 -24.56 5.60
C LEU A 318 -13.12 -25.86 5.58
N ARG A 319 -12.41 -26.18 6.66
CA ARG A 319 -11.62 -27.41 6.77
C ARG A 319 -12.49 -28.66 6.79
N SER A 320 -13.69 -28.59 7.36
CA SER A 320 -14.67 -29.68 7.33
C SER A 320 -15.35 -29.84 5.97
N GLY A 321 -15.18 -28.88 5.04
CA GLY A 321 -15.87 -28.88 3.76
C GLY A 321 -17.38 -28.70 3.88
N THR A 322 -17.86 -28.16 5.00
CA THR A 322 -19.29 -27.95 5.26
C THR A 322 -19.82 -26.82 4.38
N THR A 323 -21.04 -26.96 3.87
CA THR A 323 -21.74 -25.87 3.17
C THR A 323 -21.95 -24.71 4.12
N VAL A 324 -21.51 -23.51 3.73
CA VAL A 324 -21.69 -22.29 4.52
C VAL A 324 -22.47 -21.24 3.74
N GLN A 325 -23.33 -20.50 4.44
CA GLN A 325 -24.10 -19.40 3.89
C GLN A 325 -23.64 -18.06 4.49
N LEU A 326 -23.66 -17.01 3.66
CA LEU A 326 -23.46 -15.64 4.12
C LEU A 326 -24.69 -15.18 4.92
N GLN A 327 -24.48 -14.82 6.19
CA GLN A 327 -25.49 -14.18 7.02
C GLN A 327 -25.00 -12.81 7.45
N MET A 328 -25.83 -11.77 7.27
CA MET A 328 -25.53 -10.44 7.78
C MET A 328 -25.48 -10.45 9.31
N THR A 329 -24.49 -9.78 9.88
CA THR A 329 -24.26 -9.74 11.32
C THR A 329 -23.90 -8.33 11.78
N THR A 330 -24.23 -8.02 13.03
CA THR A 330 -23.76 -6.79 13.67
C THR A 330 -22.29 -6.93 14.08
N PRO A 331 -21.56 -5.82 14.27
CA PRO A 331 -20.23 -5.85 14.87
C PRO A 331 -20.30 -6.49 16.26
N GLN A 332 -19.49 -7.52 16.51
CA GLN A 332 -19.49 -8.28 17.76
C GLN A 332 -18.09 -8.45 18.36
N THR A 333 -17.04 -8.43 17.55
CA THR A 333 -15.64 -8.56 18.00
C THR A 333 -14.98 -7.19 18.18
N PRO A 334 -13.94 -7.06 19.03
CA PRO A 334 -13.17 -5.82 19.17
C PRO A 334 -12.68 -5.28 17.81
N ALA A 335 -12.24 -6.18 16.92
CA ALA A 335 -11.82 -5.84 15.57
C ALA A 335 -12.96 -5.25 14.72
N SER A 336 -14.15 -5.86 14.75
CA SER A 336 -15.30 -5.37 13.98
C SER A 336 -15.86 -4.05 14.52
N THR A 337 -15.87 -3.87 15.84
CA THR A 337 -16.29 -2.62 16.48
C THR A 337 -15.31 -1.50 16.16
N PHE A 338 -14.01 -1.77 16.31
CA PHE A 338 -12.95 -0.85 15.90
C PHE A 338 -13.12 -0.43 14.45
N LEU A 339 -13.28 -1.41 13.55
CA LEU A 339 -13.47 -1.13 12.13
C LEU A 339 -14.70 -0.26 11.92
N ALA A 340 -15.85 -0.56 12.51
CA ALA A 340 -17.07 0.24 12.37
C ALA A 340 -16.88 1.71 12.82
N ASP A 341 -16.02 1.96 13.81
CA ASP A 341 -15.75 3.28 14.37
C ASP A 341 -14.77 4.14 13.56
N LEU A 342 -14.02 3.57 12.62
CA LEU A 342 -13.03 4.31 11.84
C LEU A 342 -13.65 5.36 10.89
N PRO A 343 -12.87 6.38 10.47
CA PRO A 343 -13.26 7.21 9.35
C PRO A 343 -13.40 6.37 8.07
N HIS A 344 -14.63 6.32 7.54
CA HIS A 344 -14.94 5.67 6.27
C HIS A 344 -15.53 6.61 5.24
N ALA A 345 -15.23 6.33 3.98
CA ALA A 345 -16.02 6.86 2.88
C ALA A 345 -17.41 6.21 2.84
N LYS A 346 -17.51 4.91 3.16
CA LYS A 346 -18.73 4.10 3.10
C LYS A 346 -18.82 3.18 4.31
N THR A 347 -20.02 2.97 4.85
CA THR A 347 -20.20 2.20 6.08
C THR A 347 -19.99 0.71 5.84
N PRO A 348 -19.21 0.01 6.67
CA PRO A 348 -19.03 -1.43 6.52
C PRO A 348 -20.30 -2.20 6.92
N THR A 349 -20.72 -3.14 6.07
CA THR A 349 -21.74 -4.15 6.39
C THR A 349 -21.02 -5.48 6.61
N PHE A 350 -21.27 -6.14 7.74
CA PHE A 350 -20.57 -7.37 8.09
C PHE A 350 -21.42 -8.60 7.81
N HIS A 351 -20.76 -9.64 7.29
CA HIS A 351 -21.36 -10.94 7.07
C HIS A 351 -20.49 -12.04 7.68
N ASN A 352 -21.11 -13.00 8.36
CA ASN A 352 -20.45 -14.22 8.83
C ASN A 352 -20.79 -15.39 7.90
N LEU A 353 -19.88 -16.35 7.83
CA LEU A 353 -20.14 -17.65 7.20
C LEU A 353 -20.65 -18.62 8.26
N LYS A 354 -21.90 -19.05 8.15
CA LYS A 354 -22.48 -20.05 9.05
C LYS A 354 -22.74 -21.36 8.33
N PRO A 355 -22.48 -22.51 8.97
CA PRO A 355 -22.91 -23.81 8.45
C PRO A 355 -24.43 -23.83 8.21
N THR A 356 -24.85 -24.43 7.10
CA THR A 356 -26.26 -24.61 6.76
C THR A 356 -26.61 -26.09 6.79
N ASP A 357 -27.61 -26.48 7.58
CA ASP A 357 -28.12 -27.86 7.66
C ASP A 357 -29.01 -28.23 6.46
N GLN A 358 -29.40 -27.25 5.66
CA GLN A 358 -30.37 -27.36 4.57
C GLN A 358 -29.69 -27.50 3.21
N THR A 359 -28.98 -28.60 2.96
CA THR A 359 -28.82 -29.27 1.64
C THR A 359 -27.79 -30.41 1.76
N PRO A 360 -28.06 -31.63 1.25
CA PRO A 360 -27.10 -32.73 1.29
C PRO A 360 -25.95 -32.58 0.27
N THR A 361 -25.93 -31.52 -0.53
CA THR A 361 -24.87 -31.26 -1.53
C THR A 361 -23.89 -30.20 -1.02
N PRO A 362 -22.60 -30.54 -0.84
CA PRO A 362 -21.58 -29.58 -0.45
C PRO A 362 -21.39 -28.56 -1.57
N THR A 363 -21.83 -27.32 -1.35
CA THR A 363 -21.56 -26.21 -2.28
C THR A 363 -20.39 -25.38 -1.74
N PRO A 364 -19.37 -25.07 -2.56
CA PRO A 364 -18.23 -24.31 -2.10
C PRO A 364 -18.65 -22.85 -1.83
N PRO A 365 -17.97 -22.17 -0.89
CA PRO A 365 -18.29 -20.80 -0.52
C PRO A 365 -17.78 -19.80 -1.57
N HIS A 366 -18.42 -19.78 -2.74
CA HIS A 366 -17.96 -19.05 -3.92
C HIS A 366 -17.65 -17.57 -3.62
N THR A 367 -18.47 -16.87 -2.84
CA THR A 367 -18.23 -15.46 -2.49
C THR A 367 -16.90 -15.26 -1.76
N LEU A 368 -16.58 -16.12 -0.79
CA LEU A 368 -15.31 -16.07 -0.07
C LEU A 368 -14.15 -16.40 -1.00
N LEU A 369 -14.26 -17.49 -1.76
CA LEU A 369 -13.21 -17.94 -2.69
C LEU A 369 -12.92 -16.87 -3.76
N HIS A 370 -13.95 -16.23 -4.29
CA HIS A 370 -13.82 -15.15 -5.28
C HIS A 370 -13.24 -13.89 -4.66
N ALA A 371 -13.59 -13.56 -3.42
CA ALA A 371 -12.98 -12.44 -2.71
C ALA A 371 -11.48 -12.68 -2.45
N ILE A 372 -11.09 -13.91 -2.11
CA ILE A 372 -9.67 -14.31 -1.98
C ILE A 372 -8.96 -14.21 -3.34
N ALA A 373 -9.56 -14.72 -4.41
CA ALA A 373 -9.04 -14.63 -5.77
C ALA A 373 -8.86 -13.18 -6.26
N ALA A 374 -9.70 -12.26 -5.78
CA ALA A 374 -9.66 -10.85 -6.15
C ALA A 374 -8.57 -10.04 -5.43
N LEU A 375 -8.01 -10.52 -4.31
CA LEU A 375 -7.06 -9.77 -3.47
C LEU A 375 -5.92 -9.08 -4.25
N PRO A 376 -5.20 -9.74 -5.17
CA PRO A 376 -4.12 -9.10 -5.91
C PRO A 376 -4.61 -8.00 -6.86
N PHE A 377 -5.89 -8.03 -7.23
CA PHE A 377 -6.51 -7.13 -8.19
C PHE A 377 -7.39 -6.04 -7.57
N THR A 378 -7.43 -5.97 -6.25
CA THR A 378 -8.14 -4.93 -5.50
C THR A 378 -7.23 -4.16 -4.54
N GLY A 379 -5.93 -4.42 -4.61
CA GLY A 379 -4.96 -3.90 -3.65
C GLY A 379 -5.10 -4.56 -2.27
N GLY A 380 -5.59 -5.79 -2.20
CA GLY A 380 -5.81 -6.53 -0.96
C GLY A 380 -4.56 -7.19 -0.36
N LEU A 381 -3.38 -7.06 -0.95
CA LEU A 381 -2.14 -7.62 -0.39
C LEU A 381 -1.46 -6.63 0.57
N THR A 382 -2.12 -6.36 1.70
CA THR A 382 -1.74 -5.35 2.69
C THR A 382 -0.64 -5.86 3.63
N PRO A 383 0.11 -4.98 4.32
CA PRO A 383 1.17 -5.40 5.23
C PRO A 383 0.65 -6.02 6.54
N LEU A 384 -0.60 -5.76 6.92
CA LEU A 384 -1.21 -6.27 8.14
C LEU A 384 -2.54 -6.99 7.84
N ALA A 385 -2.78 -8.08 8.56
CA ALA A 385 -4.03 -8.83 8.56
C ALA A 385 -4.25 -9.55 9.91
N SER A 386 -5.49 -9.95 10.22
CA SER A 386 -5.76 -10.77 11.41
C SER A 386 -5.28 -12.21 11.22
N ALA A 387 -4.91 -12.89 12.32
CA ALA A 387 -4.45 -14.29 12.25
C ALA A 387 -5.47 -15.26 11.60
N PRO A 388 -6.78 -15.22 11.96
CA PRO A 388 -7.76 -16.12 11.34
C PRO A 388 -7.90 -15.92 9.83
N LEU A 389 -7.82 -14.66 9.37
CA LEU A 389 -7.87 -14.32 7.95
C LEU A 389 -6.65 -14.88 7.21
N ILE A 390 -5.45 -14.69 7.75
CA ILE A 390 -4.20 -15.21 7.16
C ILE A 390 -4.27 -16.73 7.02
N ALA A 391 -4.68 -17.43 8.09
CA ALA A 391 -4.79 -18.88 8.10
C ALA A 391 -5.84 -19.41 7.11
N THR A 392 -6.97 -18.71 6.99
CA THR A 392 -8.04 -19.03 6.03
C THR A 392 -7.57 -18.89 4.59
N VAL A 393 -6.97 -17.75 4.24
CA VAL A 393 -6.43 -17.52 2.90
C VAL A 393 -5.32 -18.52 2.58
N GLN A 394 -4.47 -18.82 3.56
CA GLN A 394 -3.38 -19.79 3.38
C GLN A 394 -3.94 -21.19 3.12
N PHE A 395 -4.90 -21.65 3.91
CA PHE A 395 -5.54 -22.95 3.72
C PHE A 395 -6.12 -23.08 2.30
N VAL A 396 -6.93 -22.10 1.88
CA VAL A 396 -7.55 -22.06 0.55
C VAL A 396 -6.50 -22.02 -0.56
N ALA A 397 -5.57 -21.07 -0.53
CA ALA A 397 -4.68 -20.79 -1.66
C ALA A 397 -3.53 -21.82 -1.81
N THR A 398 -3.16 -22.53 -0.74
CA THR A 398 -2.10 -23.54 -0.79
C THR A 398 -2.55 -24.86 -1.42
N GLY A 399 -3.83 -25.20 -1.34
CA GLY A 399 -4.32 -26.49 -1.84
C GLY A 399 -3.79 -27.68 -1.06
N GLY A 400 -3.52 -27.51 0.24
CA GLY A 400 -2.92 -28.54 1.08
C GLY A 400 -1.43 -28.79 0.81
N LEU A 401 -0.81 -28.05 -0.11
CA LEU A 401 0.61 -28.19 -0.43
C LEU A 401 1.49 -27.33 0.48
N VAL A 402 2.65 -27.87 0.86
CA VAL A 402 3.65 -27.12 1.61
C VAL A 402 4.24 -26.01 0.72
N PRO A 403 4.41 -24.76 1.22
CA PRO A 403 4.98 -23.69 0.42
C PRO A 403 6.42 -23.94 -0.05
N GLY A 404 7.23 -24.61 0.78
CA GLY A 404 8.64 -24.88 0.47
C GLY A 404 9.42 -23.59 0.19
N ARG A 405 10.23 -23.59 -0.87
CA ARG A 405 11.05 -22.42 -1.28
C ARG A 405 10.29 -21.38 -2.11
N LEU A 406 8.96 -21.29 -1.98
CA LEU A 406 8.10 -20.44 -2.81
C LEU A 406 8.61 -19.00 -2.93
N LEU A 407 8.87 -18.31 -1.81
CA LEU A 407 9.32 -16.91 -1.82
C LEU A 407 10.65 -16.74 -2.59
N GLN A 408 11.60 -17.64 -2.39
CA GLN A 408 12.88 -17.61 -3.09
C GLN A 408 12.68 -17.79 -4.61
N ARG A 409 11.76 -18.68 -5.02
CA ARG A 409 11.45 -18.94 -6.42
C ARG A 409 10.66 -17.79 -7.08
N LEU A 410 9.77 -17.12 -6.34
CA LEU A 410 9.10 -15.92 -6.83
C LEU A 410 10.09 -14.76 -7.05
N GLU A 411 11.05 -14.51 -6.14
CA GLU A 411 12.11 -13.51 -6.41
C GLU A 411 13.04 -13.90 -7.57
N ALA A 412 13.19 -15.20 -7.86
CA ALA A 412 13.87 -15.63 -9.09
C ALA A 412 13.04 -15.28 -10.34
N LEU A 413 11.71 -15.37 -10.25
CA LEU A 413 10.81 -15.03 -11.35
C LEU A 413 10.77 -13.51 -11.58
N VAL A 414 10.82 -12.71 -10.51
CA VAL A 414 11.00 -11.26 -10.59
C VAL A 414 12.27 -10.89 -11.37
N ASP A 415 13.42 -11.49 -11.06
CA ASP A 415 14.68 -11.26 -11.79
C ASP A 415 14.58 -11.65 -13.26
N LYS A 416 13.97 -12.80 -13.55
CA LYS A 416 13.75 -13.25 -14.93
C LYS A 416 12.95 -12.23 -15.74
N VAL A 417 11.84 -11.72 -15.18
CA VAL A 417 11.02 -10.70 -15.83
C VAL A 417 11.73 -9.35 -15.89
N HIS A 418 12.54 -9.00 -14.89
CA HIS A 418 13.39 -7.80 -14.92
C HIS A 418 14.38 -7.84 -16.10
N ARG A 419 15.10 -8.96 -16.27
CA ARG A 419 16.08 -9.14 -17.35
C ARG A 419 15.47 -9.16 -18.75
N HIS A 420 14.18 -9.47 -18.86
CA HIS A 420 13.45 -9.35 -20.12
C HIS A 420 13.29 -7.88 -20.55
N SER A 421 13.31 -6.93 -19.63
CA SER A 421 13.15 -5.50 -19.94
C SER A 421 13.88 -4.60 -18.92
N PRO A 422 15.23 -4.66 -18.85
CA PRO A 422 16.01 -4.04 -17.76
C PRO A 422 15.93 -2.51 -17.79
N ALA A 423 15.75 -1.91 -18.97
CA ALA A 423 15.65 -0.47 -19.16
C ALA A 423 14.46 0.17 -18.42
N LEU A 424 13.45 -0.61 -18.04
CA LEU A 424 12.25 -0.10 -17.38
C LEU A 424 12.40 0.06 -15.87
N GLN A 425 13.36 -0.65 -15.24
CA GLN A 425 13.64 -0.58 -13.80
C GLN A 425 12.40 -0.76 -12.88
N LEU A 426 11.44 -1.59 -13.31
CA LEU A 426 10.13 -1.72 -12.65
C LEU A 426 10.20 -2.22 -11.21
N PHE A 427 11.16 -3.11 -10.90
CA PHE A 427 11.23 -3.84 -9.64
C PHE A 427 12.09 -3.16 -8.58
N GLY A 428 12.46 -1.90 -8.81
CA GLY A 428 13.28 -1.12 -7.90
C GLY A 428 14.79 -1.43 -7.97
N PRO A 429 15.60 -0.71 -7.18
CA PRO A 429 17.05 -0.68 -7.32
C PRO A 429 17.75 -1.96 -6.88
N LEU A 430 17.08 -2.85 -6.11
CA LEU A 430 17.64 -4.15 -5.73
C LEU A 430 18.05 -4.99 -6.95
N TYR A 431 17.37 -4.79 -8.08
CA TYR A 431 17.57 -5.54 -9.31
C TYR A 431 18.61 -4.93 -10.25
N HIS A 432 19.21 -3.80 -9.88
CA HIS A 432 20.31 -3.22 -10.66
C HIS A 432 21.54 -4.14 -10.60
N ASN A 433 22.27 -4.24 -11.72
CA ASN A 433 23.47 -5.07 -11.81
C ASN A 433 24.53 -4.74 -10.75
N SER A 434 24.63 -3.48 -10.32
CA SER A 434 25.54 -3.04 -9.25
C SER A 434 25.19 -3.65 -7.88
N ASN A 435 23.96 -4.12 -7.69
CA ASN A 435 23.43 -4.64 -6.43
C ASN A 435 23.27 -6.18 -6.44
N ALA A 436 23.89 -6.89 -7.40
CA ALA A 436 23.78 -8.35 -7.53
C ALA A 436 24.13 -9.10 -6.22
N GLY A 437 25.11 -8.62 -5.45
CA GLY A 437 25.46 -9.19 -4.15
C GLY A 437 24.36 -9.05 -3.09
N LEU A 438 23.60 -7.93 -3.11
CA LEU A 438 22.46 -7.73 -2.23
C LEU A 438 21.29 -8.62 -2.64
N LEU A 439 21.02 -8.76 -3.94
CA LEU A 439 20.00 -9.67 -4.46
C LEU A 439 20.30 -11.13 -4.10
N PHE A 440 21.57 -11.55 -4.18
CA PHE A 440 21.99 -12.88 -3.74
C PHE A 440 21.71 -13.12 -2.25
N ARG A 441 22.07 -12.15 -1.38
CA ARG A 441 21.79 -12.21 0.06
C ARG A 441 20.31 -12.28 0.36
N GLU A 442 19.49 -11.53 -0.37
CA GLU A 442 18.03 -11.60 -0.21
C GLU A 442 17.49 -13.00 -0.56
N ARG A 443 17.96 -13.61 -1.65
CA ARG A 443 17.58 -14.98 -2.01
C ARG A 443 18.05 -16.03 -1.01
N ASP A 444 19.25 -15.88 -0.47
CA ASP A 444 19.77 -16.78 0.56
C ASP A 444 18.93 -16.67 1.84
N ARG A 445 18.59 -15.45 2.25
CA ARG A 445 17.70 -15.16 3.38
C ARG A 445 16.32 -15.79 3.20
N LEU A 446 15.72 -15.68 2.02
CA LEU A 446 14.45 -16.35 1.69
C LEU A 446 14.56 -17.88 1.70
N GLY A 447 15.71 -18.42 1.28
CA GLY A 447 15.99 -19.85 1.40
C GLY A 447 16.04 -20.31 2.85
N LYS A 448 16.68 -19.53 3.74
CA LYS A 448 16.73 -19.78 5.19
C LYS A 448 15.35 -19.70 5.84
N LEU A 449 14.54 -18.72 5.43
CA LEU A 449 13.15 -18.58 5.87
C LEU A 449 12.33 -19.84 5.54
N ALA A 450 12.45 -20.35 4.31
CA ALA A 450 11.75 -21.56 3.88
C ALA A 450 12.11 -22.79 4.74
N THR A 451 13.35 -22.88 5.22
CA THR A 451 13.82 -23.97 6.09
C THR A 451 13.52 -23.75 7.58
N GLY A 452 12.92 -22.63 7.97
CA GLY A 452 12.70 -22.27 9.37
C GLY A 452 13.95 -21.86 10.13
N ALA A 453 15.09 -21.68 9.44
CA ALA A 453 16.34 -21.22 10.05
C ALA A 453 16.29 -19.74 10.48
N ILE A 454 15.38 -18.97 9.88
CA ILE A 454 15.01 -17.61 10.29
C ILE A 454 13.51 -17.62 10.49
N LYS A 455 13.03 -17.06 11.61
CA LYS A 455 11.58 -16.94 11.86
C LYS A 455 11.01 -15.76 11.07
N SER A 456 9.85 -15.93 10.45
CA SER A 456 9.18 -14.82 9.73
C SER A 456 8.91 -13.61 10.65
N ALA A 457 8.66 -13.84 11.95
CA ALA A 457 8.47 -12.77 12.93
C ALA A 457 9.69 -11.85 13.11
N GLU A 458 10.90 -12.30 12.77
CA GLU A 458 12.15 -11.53 12.91
C GLU A 458 12.40 -10.61 11.71
N GLU A 459 11.72 -10.83 10.58
CA GLU A 459 11.88 -9.99 9.41
C GLU A 459 11.20 -8.62 9.59
N PRO A 460 11.90 -7.51 9.28
CA PRO A 460 11.28 -6.18 9.30
C PRO A 460 10.08 -6.11 8.35
N LEU A 461 8.99 -5.50 8.80
CA LEU A 461 7.76 -5.40 8.01
C LEU A 461 7.99 -4.65 6.70
N ALA A 462 8.86 -3.64 6.69
CA ALA A 462 9.24 -2.92 5.47
C ALA A 462 9.86 -3.81 4.39
N ASP A 463 10.66 -4.83 4.75
CA ASP A 463 11.24 -5.77 3.78
C ASP A 463 10.14 -6.68 3.20
N LYS A 464 9.19 -7.11 4.03
CA LYS A 464 8.04 -7.91 3.60
C LYS A 464 7.13 -7.12 2.65
N THR A 465 6.81 -5.87 2.99
CA THR A 465 5.99 -4.98 2.15
C THR A 465 6.67 -4.68 0.81
N ALA A 466 7.97 -4.36 0.81
CA ALA A 466 8.71 -4.11 -0.42
C ALA A 466 8.75 -5.35 -1.33
N ARG A 467 8.89 -6.55 -0.75
CA ARG A 467 8.76 -7.83 -1.47
C ARG A 467 7.37 -7.98 -2.11
N MET A 468 6.31 -7.74 -1.36
CA MET A 468 4.95 -7.83 -1.90
C MET A 468 4.69 -6.83 -3.02
N HIS A 469 5.23 -5.61 -2.93
CA HIS A 469 5.16 -4.64 -4.03
C HIS A 469 5.85 -5.15 -5.30
N ARG A 470 6.99 -5.84 -5.19
CA ARG A 470 7.64 -6.47 -6.34
C ARG A 470 6.79 -7.59 -6.94
N TYR A 471 6.11 -8.38 -6.12
CA TYR A 471 5.24 -9.45 -6.60
C TYR A 471 3.97 -8.92 -7.29
N ILE A 472 3.37 -7.84 -6.80
CA ILE A 472 2.31 -7.15 -7.53
C ILE A 472 2.82 -6.62 -8.87
N THR A 473 3.97 -5.94 -8.86
CA THR A 473 4.60 -5.44 -10.10
C THR A 473 4.88 -6.57 -11.09
N LEU A 474 5.22 -7.76 -10.60
CA LEU A 474 5.47 -8.94 -11.42
C LEU A 474 4.18 -9.39 -12.12
N VAL A 475 3.08 -9.49 -11.39
CA VAL A 475 1.76 -9.86 -11.95
C VAL A 475 1.33 -8.84 -13.02
N GLU A 476 1.41 -7.55 -12.71
CA GLU A 476 1.05 -6.46 -13.64
C GLU A 476 1.89 -6.47 -14.91
N ARG A 477 3.19 -6.79 -14.78
CA ARG A 477 4.09 -6.89 -15.92
C ARG A 477 3.84 -8.14 -16.75
N LEU A 478 3.60 -9.29 -16.12
CA LEU A 478 3.28 -10.54 -16.82
C LEU A 478 2.00 -10.38 -17.66
N MET A 479 0.96 -9.76 -17.11
CA MET A 479 -0.25 -9.43 -17.87
C MET A 479 0.04 -8.51 -19.07
N CYS A 480 0.93 -7.53 -18.89
CA CYS A 480 1.33 -6.63 -19.97
C CYS A 480 2.10 -7.33 -21.10
N LEU A 481 2.75 -8.47 -20.83
CA LEU A 481 3.52 -9.21 -21.81
C LEU A 481 2.67 -10.17 -22.65
N VAL A 482 1.39 -10.38 -22.32
CA VAL A 482 0.51 -11.28 -23.07
C VAL A 482 0.29 -10.74 -24.49
N PRO A 483 0.65 -11.50 -25.54
CA PRO A 483 0.52 -11.03 -26.91
C PRO A 483 -0.94 -10.88 -27.33
N SER A 484 -1.21 -9.95 -28.24
CA SER A 484 -2.48 -9.83 -28.97
C SER A 484 -3.74 -9.57 -28.12
N MET A 485 -3.60 -9.23 -26.84
CA MET A 485 -4.72 -8.88 -25.96
C MET A 485 -4.59 -7.44 -25.46
N LYS A 486 -5.71 -6.73 -25.33
CA LYS A 486 -5.72 -5.40 -24.72
C LYS A 486 -5.58 -5.53 -23.20
N PRO A 487 -5.01 -4.52 -22.51
CA PRO A 487 -4.83 -4.55 -21.05
C PRO A 487 -6.08 -4.97 -20.25
N HIS A 488 -7.25 -4.46 -20.63
CA HIS A 488 -8.50 -4.80 -19.95
C HIS A 488 -8.90 -6.27 -20.18
N ASP A 489 -8.78 -6.76 -21.41
CA ASP A 489 -9.17 -8.12 -21.78
C ASP A 489 -8.27 -9.15 -21.06
N VAL A 490 -6.95 -8.88 -20.98
CA VAL A 490 -6.02 -9.72 -20.21
C VAL A 490 -6.39 -9.72 -18.73
N LEU A 491 -6.62 -8.55 -18.14
CA LEU A 491 -6.97 -8.45 -16.72
C LEU A 491 -8.23 -9.25 -16.41
N PHE A 492 -9.25 -9.16 -17.27
CA PHE A 492 -10.49 -9.93 -17.11
C PHE A 492 -10.23 -11.44 -17.23
N ALA A 493 -9.53 -11.88 -18.28
CA ALA A 493 -9.24 -13.30 -18.50
C ALA A 493 -8.43 -13.91 -17.35
N VAL A 494 -7.40 -13.19 -16.85
CA VAL A 494 -6.60 -13.63 -15.71
C VAL A 494 -7.43 -13.67 -14.44
N LYS A 495 -8.31 -12.69 -14.18
CA LYS A 495 -9.22 -12.72 -13.00
C LYS A 495 -10.11 -13.95 -12.99
N GLU A 496 -10.73 -14.27 -14.12
CA GLU A 496 -11.60 -15.45 -14.23
C GLU A 496 -10.81 -16.75 -14.04
N GLU A 497 -9.60 -16.83 -14.59
CA GLU A 497 -8.76 -18.01 -14.44
C GLU A 497 -8.22 -18.18 -13.02
N VAL A 498 -7.93 -17.08 -12.31
CA VAL A 498 -7.55 -17.10 -10.89
C VAL A 498 -8.71 -17.59 -10.00
N LYS A 499 -9.96 -17.22 -10.30
CA LYS A 499 -11.12 -17.76 -9.57
C LYS A 499 -11.16 -19.29 -9.65
N LYS A 500 -11.04 -19.85 -10.84
CA LYS A 500 -11.00 -21.32 -11.04
C LYS A 500 -9.82 -21.96 -10.30
N GLN A 501 -8.64 -21.35 -10.37
CA GLN A 501 -7.45 -21.84 -9.65
C GLN A 501 -7.65 -21.85 -8.13
N ILE A 502 -8.32 -20.84 -7.57
CA ILE A 502 -8.61 -20.78 -6.14
C ILE A 502 -9.70 -21.77 -5.72
N GLU A 503 -10.74 -21.96 -6.55
CA GLU A 503 -11.76 -22.97 -6.32
C GLU A 503 -11.18 -24.39 -6.33
N GLN A 504 -10.35 -24.72 -7.33
CA GLN A 504 -9.64 -26.00 -7.38
C GLN A 504 -8.69 -26.17 -6.18
N SER A 505 -7.96 -25.11 -5.84
CA SER A 505 -7.07 -25.13 -4.68
C SER A 505 -7.86 -25.37 -3.38
N TYR A 506 -9.05 -24.80 -3.22
CA TYR A 506 -9.90 -25.10 -2.07
C TYR A 506 -10.34 -26.57 -2.04
N THR A 507 -10.79 -27.14 -3.16
CA THR A 507 -11.18 -28.55 -3.21
C THR A 507 -10.01 -29.48 -2.87
N ASP A 508 -8.81 -29.15 -3.36
CA ASP A 508 -7.60 -29.90 -3.06
C ASP A 508 -7.21 -29.78 -1.58
N ALA A 509 -7.37 -28.58 -0.98
CA ALA A 509 -7.10 -28.35 0.44
C ALA A 509 -8.03 -29.15 1.35
N VAL A 510 -9.33 -29.18 1.04
CA VAL A 510 -10.32 -29.98 1.79
C VAL A 510 -10.01 -31.47 1.68
N ALA A 511 -9.71 -31.96 0.47
CA ALA A 511 -9.33 -33.35 0.26
C ALA A 511 -8.03 -33.73 1.02
N ALA A 512 -7.01 -32.87 0.98
CA ALA A 512 -5.77 -33.07 1.72
C ALA A 512 -6.00 -33.07 3.23
N HIS A 513 -6.88 -32.22 3.74
CA HIS A 513 -7.24 -32.16 5.16
C HIS A 513 -8.01 -33.42 5.60
N ALA A 514 -8.97 -33.90 4.80
CA ALA A 514 -9.72 -35.12 5.09
C ALA A 514 -8.83 -36.38 5.09
N ASN A 515 -7.84 -36.43 4.21
CA ASN A 515 -6.88 -37.54 4.13
C ASN A 515 -5.76 -37.47 5.17
N SER A 516 -5.57 -36.31 5.79
CA SER A 516 -4.68 -36.16 6.92
C SER A 516 -5.38 -36.76 8.14
N ALA A 517 -5.27 -38.08 8.31
CA ALA A 517 -5.69 -38.76 9.54
C ALA A 517 -5.16 -37.96 10.75
N PRO A 518 -5.88 -37.93 11.90
CA PRO A 518 -5.40 -37.26 13.10
C PRO A 518 -4.08 -37.90 13.51
N MET A 519 -2.99 -37.34 13.00
CA MET A 519 -1.65 -37.72 13.33
C MET A 519 -1.52 -37.30 14.79
N TYR A 520 -1.53 -38.29 15.69
CA TYR A 520 -1.13 -38.09 17.08
C TYR A 520 0.05 -37.11 17.11
N PRO A 521 0.04 -36.10 18.00
CA PRO A 521 1.04 -35.05 17.97
C PRO A 521 2.42 -35.71 18.02
N ILE A 522 3.12 -35.70 16.88
CA ILE A 522 4.52 -36.09 16.85
C ILE A 522 5.20 -35.06 17.74
N PRO A 523 5.83 -35.47 18.86
CA PRO A 523 6.48 -34.54 19.75
C PRO A 523 7.45 -33.73 18.91
N THR A 524 7.26 -32.41 18.93
CA THR A 524 8.26 -31.45 18.50
C THR A 524 9.50 -31.73 19.33
N HIS A 525 10.38 -32.60 18.82
CA HIS A 525 11.70 -32.78 19.38
C HIS A 525 12.41 -31.43 19.26
N HIS A 526 12.36 -30.68 20.34
CA HIS A 526 13.30 -29.63 20.67
C HIS A 526 14.69 -30.29 20.67
N ARG A 527 15.31 -30.35 19.50
CA ARG A 527 16.68 -30.80 19.35
C ARG A 527 17.56 -29.66 19.86
N GLN A 528 17.73 -29.60 21.18
CA GLN A 528 18.78 -28.82 21.82
C GLN A 528 20.11 -29.44 21.37
N SER A 529 20.70 -28.92 20.29
CA SER A 529 22.07 -29.26 19.93
C SER A 529 23.01 -28.42 20.80
N SER A 530 23.18 -28.82 22.06
CA SER A 530 24.36 -28.45 22.85
C SER A 530 25.53 -29.29 22.36
N LEU A 531 26.13 -28.91 21.23
CA LEU A 531 27.47 -29.39 20.89
C LEU A 531 28.48 -28.56 21.66
N SER A 532 29.12 -29.27 22.58
CA SER A 532 30.20 -28.85 23.44
C SER A 532 31.33 -28.20 22.63
N ARG A 533 31.74 -27.02 23.08
CA ARG A 533 33.01 -26.41 22.72
C ARG A 533 34.12 -27.29 23.28
N HIS A 534 34.76 -28.08 22.42
CA HIS A 534 36.11 -28.52 22.73
C HIS A 534 37.07 -27.34 22.51
N SER A 535 37.59 -26.86 23.63
CA SER A 535 38.75 -25.99 23.71
C SER A 535 39.98 -26.73 23.20
N THR A 536 40.59 -26.26 22.13
CA THR A 536 42.03 -26.45 21.88
C THR A 536 42.70 -25.09 22.01
N GLN A 537 43.29 -24.91 23.19
CA GLN A 537 44.25 -23.87 23.51
C GLN A 537 45.51 -24.01 22.65
N ARG A 538 45.99 -22.86 22.19
CA ARG A 538 47.40 -22.45 22.06
C ARG A 538 48.36 -23.34 21.25
N THR A 539 48.92 -22.72 20.21
CA THR A 539 50.36 -22.42 20.19
C THR A 539 50.62 -21.11 19.44
N ARG A 540 51.38 -20.24 20.10
CA ARG A 540 51.94 -18.99 19.58
C ARG A 540 53.23 -19.34 18.84
N HIS A 541 53.44 -18.83 17.63
CA HIS A 541 54.74 -18.41 17.07
C HIS A 541 54.41 -17.43 15.93
N SER A 542 54.66 -16.14 16.09
CA SER A 542 55.94 -15.44 15.85
C SER A 542 56.14 -15.08 14.37
N ALA A 543 56.58 -13.84 14.18
CA ALA A 543 56.69 -13.12 12.93
C ALA A 543 57.92 -13.51 12.08
N HIS A 544 57.93 -12.94 10.87
CA HIS A 544 59.07 -12.55 10.02
C HIS A 544 59.39 -13.33 8.73
N SER A 545 60.00 -12.54 7.83
CA SER A 545 60.55 -12.81 6.49
C SER A 545 59.51 -12.94 5.37
N GLN A 546 59.39 -11.96 4.46
CA GLN A 546 60.33 -11.42 3.45
C GLN A 546 60.17 -12.06 2.07
N CYS A 547 60.08 -11.15 1.12
CA CYS A 547 60.09 -11.26 -0.32
C CYS A 547 61.23 -12.13 -0.86
N SER A 548 60.95 -12.97 -1.86
CA SER A 548 61.78 -13.04 -3.08
C SER A 548 61.15 -13.91 -4.16
N SER A 549 61.13 -13.33 -5.35
CA SER A 549 60.94 -13.90 -6.68
C SER A 549 61.87 -15.06 -6.99
N THR A 550 61.38 -16.08 -7.71
CA THR A 550 62.07 -16.74 -8.85
C THR A 550 61.12 -17.76 -9.50
N SER A 551 60.84 -17.56 -10.79
CA SER A 551 60.46 -18.64 -11.72
C SER A 551 61.69 -19.54 -11.98
N PRO A 552 61.56 -20.81 -12.40
CA PRO A 552 61.28 -21.10 -13.83
C PRO A 552 60.51 -22.40 -14.16
N ALA A 553 60.00 -22.40 -15.40
CA ALA A 553 59.91 -23.50 -16.38
C ALA A 553 59.12 -24.81 -16.09
N SER A 554 58.05 -24.94 -16.87
CA SER A 554 57.60 -26.10 -17.67
C SER A 554 57.70 -27.52 -17.09
N ASN A 555 56.55 -28.17 -16.95
CA ASN A 555 56.20 -29.34 -17.78
C ASN A 555 54.71 -29.67 -17.64
N ALA A 556 54.00 -29.62 -18.77
CA ALA A 556 52.65 -30.18 -18.91
C ALA A 556 52.72 -31.72 -18.87
N PRO A 557 51.63 -32.38 -18.45
CA PRO A 557 50.87 -33.06 -19.50
C PRO A 557 49.36 -32.83 -19.41
N ALA A 558 48.76 -32.89 -20.59
CA ALA A 558 47.36 -32.72 -20.91
C ALA A 558 46.46 -33.78 -20.24
N SER A 559 45.30 -33.35 -19.73
CA SER A 559 44.06 -34.14 -19.57
C SER A 559 42.93 -33.23 -19.02
N PRO A 560 41.65 -33.60 -19.20
CA PRO A 560 40.73 -32.79 -20.00
C PRO A 560 39.90 -31.80 -19.17
N VAL A 561 39.48 -30.75 -19.87
CA VAL A 561 38.50 -29.76 -19.41
C VAL A 561 37.17 -30.45 -19.09
N SER A 562 37.00 -30.87 -17.84
CA SER A 562 35.66 -31.10 -17.30
C SER A 562 35.02 -29.73 -17.10
N ARG A 563 34.13 -29.38 -18.03
CA ARG A 563 33.11 -28.35 -17.84
C ARG A 563 32.46 -28.60 -16.48
N THR A 564 32.72 -27.75 -15.51
CA THR A 564 31.93 -27.67 -14.27
C THR A 564 30.54 -27.15 -14.64
N SER A 565 29.68 -28.08 -15.03
CA SER A 565 28.23 -27.92 -15.06
C SER A 565 27.75 -27.71 -13.62
N LEU A 566 27.71 -26.44 -13.18
CA LEU A 566 27.12 -25.98 -11.91
C LEU A 566 25.58 -26.08 -11.88
N THR A 567 25.00 -27.04 -12.59
CA THR A 567 23.56 -27.32 -12.60
C THR A 567 23.31 -28.77 -12.20
N SER A 568 23.80 -29.16 -11.02
CA SER A 568 23.26 -30.31 -10.32
C SER A 568 22.03 -29.85 -9.53
N PRO A 569 20.82 -30.38 -9.80
CA PRO A 569 19.68 -30.16 -8.94
C PRO A 569 19.93 -31.01 -7.69
N ARG A 570 20.54 -30.41 -6.66
CA ARG A 570 20.62 -31.04 -5.34
C ARG A 570 19.19 -31.20 -4.85
N SER A 571 18.63 -32.40 -5.01
CA SER A 571 17.31 -32.76 -4.53
C SER A 571 17.30 -32.51 -3.03
N SER A 572 16.65 -31.42 -2.58
CA SER A 572 16.63 -31.09 -1.17
C SER A 572 15.64 -32.03 -0.51
N LEU A 573 16.16 -33.03 0.23
CA LEU A 573 15.40 -33.91 1.12
C LEU A 573 14.57 -33.15 2.18
N THR A 574 14.70 -31.82 2.25
CA THR A 574 14.03 -30.94 3.22
C THR A 574 12.54 -30.74 2.94
N PHE A 575 12.06 -30.95 1.71
CA PHE A 575 10.64 -30.74 1.36
C PHE A 575 10.09 -31.91 0.55
N PRO A 576 8.78 -32.19 0.63
CA PRO A 576 8.11 -33.16 -0.24
C PRO A 576 8.35 -32.84 -1.73
N PRO A 577 8.39 -33.85 -2.61
CA PRO A 577 8.65 -33.64 -4.05
C PRO A 577 7.58 -32.74 -4.71
N ASN A 578 6.33 -32.82 -4.23
CA ASN A 578 5.24 -31.96 -4.65
C ASN A 578 5.07 -30.81 -3.64
N ASN A 579 5.55 -29.62 -4.00
CA ASN A 579 5.40 -28.41 -3.20
C ASN A 579 5.26 -27.18 -4.11
N LEU A 580 4.75 -26.08 -3.57
CA LEU A 580 4.46 -24.86 -4.34
C LEU A 580 5.72 -24.21 -4.93
N GLY A 581 6.86 -24.36 -4.27
CA GLY A 581 8.16 -23.92 -4.80
C GLY A 581 8.54 -24.64 -6.10
N VAL A 582 8.23 -25.93 -6.24
CA VAL A 582 8.45 -26.71 -7.46
C VAL A 582 7.51 -26.26 -8.59
N CYS A 583 6.26 -25.90 -8.26
CA CYS A 583 5.33 -25.32 -9.23
C CYS A 583 5.86 -24.01 -9.84
N ILE A 584 6.43 -23.11 -9.04
CA ILE A 584 7.07 -21.90 -9.61
C ILE A 584 8.37 -22.23 -10.35
N GLU A 585 9.09 -23.28 -9.96
CA GLU A 585 10.28 -23.71 -10.68
C GLU A 585 9.97 -24.17 -12.12
N SER A 586 8.82 -24.82 -12.36
CA SER A 586 8.40 -25.15 -13.73
C SER A 586 8.12 -23.89 -14.55
N VAL A 587 7.42 -22.89 -13.97
CA VAL A 587 7.19 -21.57 -14.60
C VAL A 587 8.50 -20.83 -14.90
N LEU A 588 9.49 -20.95 -14.01
CA LEU A 588 10.82 -20.38 -14.23
C LEU A 588 11.53 -20.99 -15.45
N LYS A 589 11.24 -22.25 -15.80
CA LYS A 589 11.83 -22.94 -16.97
C LYS A 589 11.12 -22.60 -18.28
N MET A 590 9.87 -22.13 -18.25
CA MET A 590 9.13 -21.73 -19.45
C MET A 590 9.74 -20.48 -20.12
N SER A 591 9.52 -20.23 -21.40
CA SER A 591 9.89 -18.95 -22.04
C SER A 591 8.86 -17.85 -21.75
N LEU A 592 9.29 -16.59 -21.73
CA LEU A 592 8.36 -15.45 -21.76
C LEU A 592 7.97 -15.14 -23.22
N PRO A 593 6.76 -14.64 -23.52
CA PRO A 593 5.66 -14.34 -22.58
C PRO A 593 4.92 -15.59 -22.08
N LEU A 594 4.28 -15.48 -20.91
CA LEU A 594 3.45 -16.55 -20.32
C LEU A 594 2.00 -16.43 -20.80
N ASP A 595 1.29 -17.55 -20.86
CA ASP A 595 -0.14 -17.62 -21.15
C ASP A 595 -1.00 -17.31 -19.89
N VAL A 596 -2.28 -17.01 -20.12
CA VAL A 596 -3.23 -16.61 -19.06
C VAL A 596 -3.32 -17.64 -17.91
N PRO A 597 -3.43 -18.96 -18.15
CA PRO A 597 -3.44 -19.96 -17.08
C PRO A 597 -2.17 -19.96 -16.24
N THR A 598 -0.99 -19.85 -16.86
CA THR A 598 0.27 -19.79 -16.11
C THR A 598 0.37 -18.51 -15.29
N ILE A 599 -0.10 -17.37 -15.81
CA ILE A 599 -0.17 -16.12 -15.04
C ILE A 599 -1.12 -16.30 -13.84
N ALA A 600 -2.28 -16.92 -14.02
CA ALA A 600 -3.22 -17.19 -12.93
C ALA A 600 -2.61 -18.08 -11.83
N LEU A 601 -1.82 -19.09 -12.22
CA LEU A 601 -1.03 -19.88 -11.28
C LEU A 601 -0.04 -19.00 -10.49
N VAL A 602 0.70 -18.12 -11.18
CA VAL A 602 1.62 -17.18 -10.51
C VAL A 602 0.86 -16.27 -9.54
N VAL A 603 -0.32 -15.78 -9.90
CA VAL A 603 -1.15 -14.95 -9.02
C VAL A 603 -1.57 -15.72 -7.76
N ARG A 604 -2.03 -16.97 -7.89
CA ARG A 604 -2.31 -17.83 -6.72
C ARG A 604 -1.09 -17.98 -5.83
N MET A 605 0.08 -18.17 -6.42
CA MET A 605 1.35 -18.27 -5.68
C MET A 605 1.73 -16.97 -4.98
N VAL A 606 1.40 -15.80 -5.54
CA VAL A 606 1.57 -14.50 -4.89
C VAL A 606 0.61 -14.34 -3.70
N ILE A 607 -0.62 -14.86 -3.77
CA ILE A 607 -1.55 -14.89 -2.62
C ILE A 607 -0.97 -15.74 -1.49
N VAL A 608 -0.42 -16.92 -1.80
CA VAL A 608 0.26 -17.75 -0.77
C VAL A 608 1.51 -17.04 -0.24
N ALA A 609 2.28 -16.37 -1.10
CA ALA A 609 3.46 -15.63 -0.66
C ALA A 609 3.12 -14.48 0.29
N TRP A 610 1.96 -13.85 0.09
CA TRP A 610 1.42 -12.83 0.99
C TRP A 610 1.14 -13.40 2.37
N THR A 611 0.50 -14.57 2.50
CA THR A 611 0.22 -15.16 3.84
C THR A 611 1.49 -15.52 4.61
N LEU A 612 2.61 -15.77 3.92
CA LEU A 612 3.93 -15.97 4.53
C LEU A 612 4.64 -14.68 4.94
N SER A 613 4.24 -13.55 4.35
CA SER A 613 4.92 -12.25 4.45
C SER A 613 4.07 -11.17 5.15
N VAL A 614 2.80 -11.40 5.41
CA VAL A 614 1.93 -10.43 6.08
C VAL A 614 2.20 -10.43 7.60
N GLY A 615 2.11 -9.25 8.21
CA GLY A 615 2.16 -9.10 9.66
C GLY A 615 0.79 -9.38 10.29
N THR A 616 0.80 -10.02 11.46
CA THR A 616 -0.42 -10.31 12.21
C THR A 616 -0.81 -9.12 13.10
N VAL A 617 -2.10 -8.81 13.18
CA VAL A 617 -2.65 -7.86 14.16
C VAL A 617 -3.19 -8.63 15.37
N ALA A 618 -2.86 -8.14 16.56
CA ALA A 618 -3.35 -8.66 17.84
C ALA A 618 -4.51 -7.78 18.32
N TRP A 619 -5.70 -8.37 18.41
CA TRP A 619 -6.92 -7.73 18.90
C TRP A 619 -7.26 -8.15 20.33
N GLU A 620 -6.80 -9.32 20.77
CA GLU A 620 -7.07 -9.88 22.10
C GLU A 620 -5.79 -10.00 22.94
N ALA A 621 -5.95 -10.01 24.26
CA ALA A 621 -4.82 -10.21 25.18
C ALA A 621 -4.22 -11.61 24.99
N GLY A 622 -2.91 -11.67 24.74
CA GLY A 622 -2.19 -12.92 24.48
C GLY A 622 -2.03 -13.27 23.00
N GLU A 623 -2.64 -12.51 22.09
CA GLU A 623 -2.33 -12.63 20.66
C GLU A 623 -0.95 -12.02 20.34
N GLU A 624 -0.16 -12.73 19.53
CA GLU A 624 1.11 -12.21 19.01
C GLU A 624 0.84 -11.34 17.78
N GLY A 625 1.35 -10.10 17.78
CA GLY A 625 1.27 -9.25 16.61
C GLY A 625 1.33 -7.76 16.88
N PHE A 626 1.00 -7.01 15.84
CA PHE A 626 0.84 -5.57 15.85
C PHE A 626 -0.36 -5.18 16.74
N LYS A 627 -0.12 -4.33 17.74
CA LYS A 627 -1.17 -3.83 18.64
C LYS A 627 -1.66 -2.46 18.20
N VAL A 628 -2.99 -2.30 18.18
CA VAL A 628 -3.63 -1.01 17.90
C VAL A 628 -3.92 -0.29 19.23
N LEU A 629 -3.48 0.94 19.35
CA LEU A 629 -3.30 1.68 20.61
C LEU A 629 -4.59 2.15 21.33
N ASP A 630 -5.77 1.62 20.97
CA ASP A 630 -7.05 1.98 21.61
C ASP A 630 -7.69 0.81 22.38
N LEU A 631 -7.14 -0.40 22.26
CA LEU A 631 -7.73 -1.63 22.83
C LEU A 631 -7.20 -2.00 24.21
N ASP A 632 -5.96 -1.63 24.52
CA ASP A 632 -5.27 -2.02 25.76
C ASP A 632 -5.58 -1.08 26.95
N GLY A 633 -6.60 -0.21 26.84
CA GLY A 633 -7.00 0.73 27.90
C GLY A 633 -6.11 1.99 28.01
N GLU A 634 -5.02 2.06 27.26
CA GLU A 634 -4.24 3.29 27.07
C GLU A 634 -4.98 4.24 26.12
N LYS A 635 -5.93 5.02 26.65
CA LYS A 635 -6.69 5.98 25.86
C LYS A 635 -5.77 6.93 25.09
N ILE A 636 -5.92 6.97 23.77
CA ILE A 636 -5.29 7.99 22.94
C ILE A 636 -5.83 9.36 23.40
N PRO A 637 -4.96 10.34 23.71
CA PRO A 637 -5.36 11.61 24.27
C PRO A 637 -6.23 12.42 23.31
N GLU A 638 -7.14 13.22 23.86
CA GLU A 638 -7.94 14.20 23.10
C GLU A 638 -7.10 15.45 22.79
N GLY A 639 -7.43 16.15 21.69
CA GLY A 639 -6.74 17.39 21.31
C GLY A 639 -5.35 17.19 20.71
N MET A 640 -5.22 16.31 19.72
CA MET A 640 -3.97 16.07 18.99
C MET A 640 -3.84 16.95 17.76
N VAL A 641 -2.61 17.39 17.47
CA VAL A 641 -2.27 18.12 16.24
C VAL A 641 -1.16 17.39 15.51
N LEU A 642 -1.40 17.03 14.25
CA LEU A 642 -0.41 16.50 13.32
C LEU A 642 0.25 17.64 12.56
N TRP A 643 1.58 17.65 12.52
CA TRP A 643 2.43 18.66 11.87
C TRP A 643 3.38 18.07 10.83
#